data_AF-A0A7W0V973-F1
#
_entry.id   AF-A0A7W0V973-F1
#
_cell.length_a   1.000
_cell.length_b   1.000
_cell.length_c   1.000
_cell.angle_alpha   90.00
_cell.angle_beta   90.00
_cell.angle_gamma   90.00
#
_symmetry.space_group_name_H-M   'P 1'
#
loop_
_entity.id
_entity.type
_entity.pdbx_description
1 polymer ?
#
loop_
_entity_poly.entity_id
_entity_poly.type
_entity_poly.pdbx_seq_one_letter_code
_entity_poly.pdbx_strand_id
1 'polypeptide(L)'
;MPALFATEGDDDSFVPLAQLGAGPDGVAVLARRGERLVELHQLAFGPSSPRWTHLDQRVRTIGAIDHPAIRPVLGLELTPPVCVLEGDSFPPLAELIEQSSIDLVRALRILLELGRALAAAHHIGVFHGRLHPWAVWVGSGDRPRIELTGLDTRPSPHAWAQRCRSPDATDGQIDGAADVYSIGILLSLFASTAGRTADPLIAELIGQATAADPDARPSMSELVTRLHGAAAGKLGRPTLQDDEVRSLRPSVGAVIGRFELVRQLGVGAMGEVWEARDTAGGPNVALKLLRPEIAADADLLRRFRKEARVLAKVGSPYIANYIDLNEDRGTHYLVLELVLGGSVGAALKRMRKLPERLSLEIIADTCRALAEPHRLGIVHRDLKPDNMMFVRAGLELEAAPLGQLVKLGDFGIARIAEEVAGAQGKDGATREGTVLGTPEYMAPEQCQGTLVTPATDVYALGCCLFTLISGRPPFPVVDDNPMTVILQQLRDPPPRLETIALDASPTVANLVARCLEKDPRNRPADAAEVLTELEQMCNGVAALITAHPAPPVRNESKVVTYSFEWELQSPPDALWPFVSNTEKMNRATGLEPVRYEIESVRTEAKIASQPNTTGHQRVAGLAMKWKEHPFEWIEGSRYVVLRVFTSGLLHWYVAEVQLERLAGGGTKLRSTIRMEPRSWIARLLARFEIGVKYRRKLETVYRRIDRVLVGGPNPEIDPIDPEIVLSPAARQRIQRASEQLMTSGVEPRAAEALISYLGHASDQDVARIRPLALAAKFGVPEEAMIDAALHAAKLGVLGMVWDVICPSCRIPSSVVESLAKIEEHASCKTCNIGFDVDFSRAIELAFRAAPDVREIETRTFCMGGPANFPHVAAQVRLAPNERFALALSLPAGYYVLRSPQLTRSYEIRVTAQGGVRRSDITLGAPADVALMTAGDQLITLLNPEPREVVIRVERAGDRAFALTAARVMATASFRDLFPDQALAPGRLMAVTQATLVVAQVDDAQRLFHDLGDSKAFPVASRFFELVGALAREYGGSLVKTFGGLALAGFERPGPAVDAALALQAAVDADPVTTGLRCRISVHRGPMMALTQAGRLDYFGQNVELALSIAAWTPPAVVAVTQAVCQEASVAERLQTAEQLGMKPLPGGSWVLQIKPRRDNARLLPEVSQSSVSTIVQ
;
A
#
# COMPACT_ATOMS: atom_id res chain seq x y z
N MET A 1 33.92 10.16 44.91
CA MET A 1 32.81 9.98 43.95
C MET A 1 32.65 8.50 43.68
N PRO A 2 31.45 7.91 43.79
CA PRO A 2 31.28 6.50 43.45
C PRO A 2 31.55 6.31 41.94
N ALA A 3 32.36 5.30 41.61
CA ALA A 3 32.90 5.05 40.28
C ALA A 3 31.87 4.41 39.32
N LEU A 4 30.81 5.14 38.95
CA LEU A 4 29.70 4.61 38.11
C LEU A 4 29.26 5.51 36.93
N PHE A 5 30.00 6.56 36.58
CA PHE A 5 29.67 7.45 35.45
C PHE A 5 30.79 7.53 34.41
N ALA A 6 31.29 6.39 33.96
CA ALA A 6 32.20 6.32 32.81
C ALA A 6 31.84 5.11 31.94
N THR A 7 31.12 5.36 30.85
CA THR A 7 31.10 4.47 29.69
C THR A 7 31.90 5.16 28.59
N GLU A 8 33.00 4.53 28.18
CA GLU A 8 33.86 5.04 27.10
C GLU A 8 33.06 5.08 25.79
N GLY A 9 32.96 6.27 25.18
CA GLY A 9 32.82 6.40 23.73
C GLY A 9 31.56 7.05 23.13
N ASP A 10 30.71 7.77 23.88
CA ASP A 10 29.56 8.50 23.31
C ASP A 10 29.44 9.94 23.85
N ASP A 11 29.12 10.90 22.96
CA ASP A 11 29.01 12.35 23.22
C ASP A 11 27.82 12.74 24.13
N ASP A 12 27.03 11.77 24.59
CA ASP A 12 25.79 11.96 25.35
C ASP A 12 25.86 11.45 26.82
N SER A 13 27.08 11.26 27.34
CA SER A 13 27.32 10.77 28.70
C SER A 13 27.22 11.88 29.77
N PHE A 14 26.72 11.54 30.97
CA PHE A 14 26.64 12.49 32.08
C PHE A 14 28.01 12.70 32.74
N VAL A 15 28.47 13.95 32.77
CA VAL A 15 29.69 14.36 33.44
C VAL A 15 29.34 14.94 34.82
N PRO A 16 29.61 14.25 35.94
CA PRO A 16 29.31 14.76 37.27
C PRO A 16 30.18 15.98 37.60
N LEU A 17 29.56 17.04 38.11
CA LEU A 17 30.19 18.31 38.48
C LEU A 17 30.36 18.44 40.00
N ALA A 18 29.31 18.17 40.78
CA ALA A 18 29.33 18.28 42.23
C ALA A 18 28.27 17.37 42.88
N GLN A 19 28.58 16.76 44.03
CA GLN A 19 27.56 16.07 44.82
C GLN A 19 26.79 17.12 45.64
N LEU A 20 25.47 17.20 45.44
CA LEU A 20 24.60 18.15 46.11
C LEU A 20 24.12 17.64 47.48
N GLY A 21 24.04 16.32 47.66
CA GLY A 21 23.63 15.74 48.93
C GLY A 21 23.46 14.22 48.88
N ALA A 22 23.22 13.62 50.04
CA ALA A 22 22.83 12.22 50.18
C ALA A 22 21.75 12.10 51.25
N GLY A 23 20.76 11.25 51.01
CA GLY A 23 19.67 10.97 51.94
C GLY A 23 19.16 9.52 51.80
N PRO A 24 18.08 9.16 52.49
CA PRO A 24 17.53 7.80 52.50
C PRO A 24 17.16 7.26 51.12
N ASP A 25 16.85 8.15 50.17
CA ASP A 25 16.36 7.78 48.84
C ASP A 25 17.47 7.69 47.80
N GLY A 26 18.68 8.10 48.15
CA GLY A 26 19.84 8.07 47.28
C GLY A 26 20.70 9.33 47.34
N VAL A 27 21.44 9.59 46.26
CA VAL A 27 22.43 10.66 46.19
C VAL A 27 22.07 11.62 45.06
N ALA A 28 22.00 12.91 45.36
CA ALA A 28 21.82 13.96 44.37
C ALA A 28 23.18 14.48 43.87
N VAL A 29 23.36 14.52 42.55
CA VAL A 29 24.59 14.96 41.88
C VAL A 29 24.24 15.96 40.80
N LEU A 30 24.85 17.14 40.85
CA LEU A 30 24.85 18.08 39.73
C LEU A 30 25.79 17.53 38.65
N ALA A 31 25.29 17.39 37.43
CA ALA A 31 26.04 16.88 36.31
C ALA A 31 25.76 17.72 35.06
N ARG A 32 26.51 17.43 34.00
CA ARG A 32 26.34 18.04 32.69
C ARG A 32 26.14 16.96 31.64
N ARG A 33 25.16 17.16 30.76
CA ARG A 33 24.93 16.33 29.57
C ARG A 33 25.01 17.23 28.35
N GLY A 34 26.08 17.10 27.56
CA GLY A 34 26.44 18.09 26.55
C GLY A 34 26.72 19.48 27.17
N GLU A 35 25.96 20.50 26.76
CA GLU A 35 26.02 21.86 27.35
C GLU A 35 25.00 22.11 28.48
N ARG A 36 24.08 21.16 28.72
CA ARG A 36 22.99 21.35 29.69
C ARG A 36 23.39 20.93 31.09
N LEU A 37 23.06 21.77 32.06
CA LEU A 37 23.16 21.44 33.49
C LEU A 37 21.97 20.58 33.89
N VAL A 38 22.23 19.44 34.54
CA VAL A 38 21.20 18.49 35.01
C VAL A 38 21.48 18.10 36.45
N GLU A 39 20.42 17.76 37.18
CA GLU A 39 20.52 17.17 38.52
C GLU A 39 20.11 15.71 38.45
N LEU A 40 21.02 14.82 38.83
CA LEU A 40 20.85 13.38 38.83
C LEU A 40 20.60 12.91 40.25
N HIS A 41 19.45 12.30 40.47
CA HIS A 41 19.11 11.61 41.71
C HIS A 41 19.34 10.12 41.49
N GLN A 42 20.52 9.64 41.90
CA GLN A 42 20.82 8.21 41.86
C GLN A 42 20.10 7.52 43.02
N LEU A 43 19.12 6.67 42.71
CA LEU A 43 18.19 6.15 43.69
C LEU A 43 18.72 4.88 44.39
N ALA A 44 18.44 4.77 45.69
CA ALA A 44 18.75 3.58 46.49
C ALA A 44 17.78 2.40 46.24
N PHE A 45 16.77 2.60 45.40
CA PHE A 45 15.74 1.62 45.05
C PHE A 45 15.52 1.60 43.53
N GLY A 46 15.16 0.43 42.99
CA GLY A 46 15.07 0.19 41.54
C GLY A 46 13.66 -0.11 41.02
N PRO A 47 13.53 -0.40 39.71
CA PRO A 47 12.24 -0.53 39.00
C PRO A 47 11.25 -1.56 39.56
N SER A 48 11.74 -2.56 40.29
CA SER A 48 10.92 -3.60 40.93
C SER A 48 10.37 -3.20 42.30
N SER A 49 10.76 -2.04 42.84
CA SER A 49 10.28 -1.58 44.15
C SER A 49 8.94 -0.84 44.04
N PRO A 50 8.01 -1.00 45.00
CA PRO A 50 6.78 -0.20 45.03
C PRO A 50 7.04 1.31 45.05
N ARG A 51 8.18 1.71 45.61
CA ARG A 51 8.63 3.10 45.68
C ARG A 51 8.99 3.66 44.30
N TRP A 52 9.55 2.86 43.41
CA TRP A 52 9.79 3.24 42.01
C TRP A 52 8.48 3.40 41.24
N THR A 53 7.52 2.48 41.41
CA THR A 53 6.21 2.58 40.75
C THR A 53 5.49 3.86 41.17
N HIS A 54 5.54 4.21 42.45
CA HIS A 54 4.96 5.47 42.95
C HIS A 54 5.69 6.69 42.37
N LEU A 55 7.02 6.65 42.27
CA LEU A 55 7.81 7.71 41.64
C LEU A 55 7.48 7.86 40.14
N ASP A 56 7.41 6.78 39.35
CA ASP A 56 7.08 6.82 37.92
C ASP A 56 5.69 7.42 37.68
N GLN A 57 4.69 6.97 38.44
CA GLN A 57 3.34 7.51 38.37
C GLN A 57 3.30 9.00 38.72
N ARG A 58 4.05 9.39 39.76
CA ARG A 58 4.15 10.78 40.20
C ARG A 58 4.88 11.65 39.18
N VAL A 59 5.95 11.18 38.55
CA VAL A 59 6.69 11.88 37.48
C VAL A 59 5.80 12.11 36.26
N ARG A 60 5.00 11.12 35.84
CA ARG A 60 4.02 11.29 34.76
C ARG A 60 2.98 12.36 35.08
N THR A 61 2.53 12.41 36.33
CA THR A 61 1.55 13.39 36.80
C THR A 61 2.16 14.79 36.88
N ILE A 62 3.41 14.92 37.35
CA ILE A 62 4.17 16.18 37.34
C ILE A 62 4.35 16.70 35.92
N GLY A 63 4.63 15.82 34.95
CA GLY A 63 4.76 16.17 33.54
C GLY A 63 3.49 16.76 32.89
N ALA A 64 2.33 16.64 33.55
CA ALA A 64 1.09 17.29 33.13
C ALA A 64 0.94 18.73 33.68
N ILE A 65 1.79 19.16 34.62
CA ILE A 65 1.74 20.51 35.18
C ILE A 65 2.64 21.44 34.36
N ASP A 66 2.02 22.28 33.54
CA ASP A 66 2.73 23.35 32.82
C ASP A 66 2.79 24.61 33.71
N HIS A 67 3.76 24.66 34.63
CA HIS A 67 4.00 25.81 35.48
C HIS A 67 5.50 26.16 35.57
N PRO A 68 5.92 27.41 35.29
CA PRO A 68 7.34 27.78 35.17
C PRO A 68 8.15 27.66 36.46
N ALA A 69 7.47 27.67 37.62
CA ALA A 69 8.09 27.47 38.92
C ALA A 69 8.29 25.98 39.30
N ILE A 70 7.80 25.03 38.51
CA ILE A 70 8.02 23.59 38.76
C ILE A 70 9.15 23.11 37.86
N ARG A 71 10.19 22.52 38.45
CA ARG A 71 11.35 21.99 37.74
C ARG A 71 10.92 20.75 36.95
N PRO A 72 11.18 20.71 35.63
CA PRO A 72 10.81 19.56 34.82
C PRO A 72 11.69 18.35 35.17
N VAL A 73 11.03 17.19 35.31
CA VAL A 73 11.70 15.89 35.34
C VAL A 73 11.93 15.47 33.89
N LEU A 74 13.21 15.39 33.51
CA LEU A 74 13.64 15.09 32.14
C LEU A 74 13.52 13.59 31.83
N GLY A 75 13.56 12.73 32.84
CA GLY A 75 13.33 11.30 32.68
C GLY A 75 13.71 10.44 33.88
N LEU A 76 13.35 9.17 33.80
CA LEU A 76 13.79 8.11 34.71
C LEU A 76 14.63 7.10 33.92
N GLU A 77 15.87 6.86 34.33
CA GLU A 77 16.76 5.86 33.75
C GLU A 77 16.72 4.58 34.59
N LEU A 78 16.65 3.43 33.94
CA LEU A 78 16.42 2.15 34.62
C LEU A 78 17.70 1.51 35.17
N THR A 79 18.85 1.78 34.53
CA THR A 79 20.10 1.08 34.82
C THR A 79 21.32 2.01 34.66
N PRO A 80 21.89 2.56 35.75
CA PRO A 80 21.38 2.51 37.13
C PRO A 80 20.07 3.30 37.30
N PRO A 81 19.27 3.02 38.35
CA PRO A 81 18.04 3.76 38.63
C PRO A 81 18.35 5.23 38.97
N VAL A 82 18.04 6.13 38.05
CA VAL A 82 18.32 7.57 38.17
C VAL A 82 17.08 8.38 37.79
N CYS A 83 16.74 9.38 38.61
CA CYS A 83 15.79 10.42 38.23
C CYS A 83 16.57 11.66 37.76
N VAL A 84 16.30 12.11 36.54
CA VAL A 84 17.01 13.22 35.89
C VAL A 84 16.11 14.45 35.91
N LEU A 85 16.55 15.53 36.55
CA LEU A 85 15.88 16.83 36.55
C LEU A 85 16.71 17.87 35.82
N GLU A 86 16.04 18.92 35.33
CA GLU A 86 16.74 20.12 34.85
C GLU A 86 17.53 20.76 35.99
N GLY A 87 18.83 20.96 35.81
CA GLY A 87 19.72 21.57 36.81
C GLY A 87 19.59 23.09 36.82
N ASP A 88 19.73 23.70 38.00
CA ASP A 88 19.68 25.15 38.18
C ASP A 88 21.01 25.65 38.79
N SER A 89 21.46 26.83 38.37
CA SER A 89 22.67 27.49 38.87
C SER A 89 22.38 28.57 39.93
N PHE A 90 21.10 28.78 40.27
CA PHE A 90 20.67 29.77 41.24
C PHE A 90 20.88 29.30 42.69
N PRO A 91 21.01 30.23 43.66
CA PRO A 91 21.10 29.86 45.06
C PRO A 91 19.74 29.37 45.60
N PRO A 92 19.73 28.44 46.56
CA PRO A 92 18.53 28.05 47.27
C PRO A 92 18.04 29.17 48.20
N LEU A 93 16.74 29.19 48.50
CA LEU A 93 16.10 30.21 49.32
C LEU A 93 16.71 30.26 50.74
N ALA A 94 17.23 29.14 51.25
CA ALA A 94 17.93 29.08 52.53
C ALA A 94 19.12 30.05 52.60
N GLU A 95 19.98 30.08 51.58
CA GLU A 95 21.16 30.96 51.54
C GLU A 95 20.74 32.44 51.50
N LEU A 96 19.68 32.75 50.76
CA LEU A 96 19.19 34.12 50.67
C LEU A 96 18.58 34.61 52.01
N ILE A 97 17.94 33.72 52.77
CA ILE A 97 17.43 34.02 54.11
C ILE A 97 18.61 34.23 55.08
N GLU A 98 19.60 33.34 55.07
CA GLU A 98 20.76 33.40 55.97
C GLU A 98 21.64 34.64 55.71
N GLN A 99 21.75 35.07 54.45
CA GLN A 99 22.46 36.29 54.03
C GLN A 99 21.63 37.57 54.22
N SER A 100 20.39 37.48 54.72
CA SER A 100 19.46 38.61 54.88
C SER A 100 19.24 39.44 53.59
N SER A 101 19.28 38.79 52.42
CA SER A 101 19.24 39.44 51.11
C SER A 101 17.84 39.56 50.50
N ILE A 102 16.79 39.26 51.30
CA ILE A 102 15.38 39.31 50.89
C ILE A 102 14.60 40.23 51.82
N ASP A 103 14.05 41.33 51.27
CA ASP A 103 13.08 42.17 51.97
C ASP A 103 11.67 41.56 51.95
N LEU A 104 10.74 42.13 52.73
CA LEU A 104 9.37 41.61 52.84
C LEU A 104 8.61 41.62 51.49
N VAL A 105 8.87 42.58 50.61
CA VAL A 105 8.17 42.71 49.32
C VAL A 105 8.65 41.63 48.35
N ARG A 106 9.95 41.35 48.36
CA ARG A 106 10.61 40.28 47.63
C ARG A 106 10.15 38.91 48.14
N ALA A 107 10.09 38.74 49.46
CA ALA A 107 9.57 37.53 50.09
C ALA A 107 8.10 37.25 49.70
N LEU A 108 7.24 38.26 49.73
CA LEU A 108 5.83 38.12 49.35
C LEU A 108 5.67 37.73 47.88
N ARG A 109 6.51 38.24 46.96
CA ARG A 109 6.52 37.81 45.55
C ARG A 109 6.92 36.36 45.39
N ILE A 110 7.99 35.94 46.06
CA ILE A 110 8.48 34.55 46.03
C ILE A 110 7.40 33.61 46.56
N LEU A 111 6.79 33.93 47.71
CA LEU A 111 5.76 33.08 48.31
C LEU A 111 4.46 33.04 47.49
N LEU A 112 4.09 34.14 46.82
CA LEU A 112 2.90 34.16 45.98
C LEU A 112 3.06 33.27 44.75
N GLU A 113 4.19 33.36 44.05
CA GLU A 113 4.47 32.50 42.90
C GLU A 113 4.68 31.04 43.31
N LEU A 114 5.32 30.79 44.45
CA LEU A 114 5.48 29.46 45.01
C LEU A 114 4.12 28.84 45.37
N GLY A 115 3.24 29.61 46.00
CA GLY A 115 1.89 29.17 46.34
C GLY A 115 1.04 28.89 45.09
N ARG A 116 1.16 29.69 44.02
CA ARG A 116 0.48 29.42 42.73
C ARG A 116 0.92 28.10 42.11
N ALA A 117 2.22 27.82 42.15
CA ALA A 117 2.78 26.55 41.68
C ALA A 117 2.24 25.36 42.47
N LEU A 118 2.22 25.47 43.81
CA LEU A 118 1.67 24.44 44.68
C LEU A 118 0.15 24.28 44.52
N ALA A 119 -0.60 25.36 44.32
CA ALA A 119 -2.03 25.30 44.03
C ALA A 119 -2.32 24.54 42.72
N ALA A 120 -1.53 24.78 41.67
CA ALA A 120 -1.63 24.05 40.41
C ALA A 120 -1.31 22.55 40.59
N ALA A 121 -0.30 22.22 41.39
CA ALA A 121 0.04 20.84 41.72
C ALA A 121 -1.05 20.14 42.56
N HIS A 122 -1.59 20.83 43.58
CA HIS A 122 -2.65 20.32 44.46
C HIS A 122 -3.93 19.99 43.66
N HIS A 123 -4.27 20.78 42.63
CA HIS A 123 -5.45 20.54 41.78
C HIS A 123 -5.43 19.19 41.07
N ILE A 124 -4.24 18.64 40.81
CA ILE A 124 -4.07 17.32 40.18
C ILE A 124 -3.56 16.24 41.15
N GLY A 125 -3.65 16.51 42.46
CA GLY A 125 -3.32 15.54 43.51
C GLY A 125 -1.82 15.36 43.77
N VAL A 126 -0.97 16.31 43.37
CA VAL A 126 0.47 16.29 43.67
C VAL A 126 0.78 17.29 44.79
N PHE A 127 1.30 16.79 45.91
CA PHE A 127 1.64 17.57 47.11
C PHE A 127 3.13 17.47 47.40
N HIS A 128 3.81 18.51 47.89
CA HIS A 128 5.25 18.44 48.17
C HIS A 128 5.52 17.72 49.51
N GLY A 129 4.74 17.99 50.56
CA GLY A 129 4.72 17.32 51.87
C GLY A 129 5.92 17.59 52.80
N ARG A 130 6.98 18.26 52.31
CA ARG A 130 8.24 18.50 53.04
C ARG A 130 8.90 19.83 52.63
N LEU A 131 8.08 20.82 52.30
CA LEU A 131 8.55 22.10 51.78
C LEU A 131 9.41 22.83 52.82
N HIS A 132 10.62 23.25 52.42
CA HIS A 132 11.53 24.04 53.24
C HIS A 132 12.47 24.90 52.36
N PRO A 133 13.19 25.89 52.91
CA PRO A 133 14.03 26.80 52.10
C PRO A 133 15.08 26.14 51.17
N TRP A 134 15.66 25.00 51.55
CA TRP A 134 16.60 24.26 50.68
C TRP A 134 15.96 23.53 49.48
N ALA A 135 14.63 23.44 49.43
CA ALA A 135 13.86 22.81 48.34
C ALA A 135 13.38 23.83 47.30
N VAL A 136 13.65 25.12 47.51
CA VAL A 136 13.22 26.22 46.65
C VAL A 136 14.45 26.96 46.14
N TRP A 137 14.58 27.11 44.83
CA TRP A 137 15.59 27.96 44.18
C TRP A 137 14.97 29.27 43.76
N VAL A 138 15.73 30.35 43.77
CA VAL A 138 15.22 31.68 43.39
C VAL A 138 16.01 32.20 42.20
N GLY A 139 15.37 32.21 41.03
CA GLY A 139 15.93 32.70 39.78
C GLY A 139 15.89 34.22 39.64
N SER A 140 16.30 34.71 38.47
CA SER A 140 16.25 36.14 38.14
C SER A 140 14.80 36.67 38.18
N GLY A 141 14.62 37.84 38.82
CA GLY A 141 13.30 38.44 39.01
C GLY A 141 12.44 37.80 40.12
N ASP A 142 13.07 37.13 41.08
CA ASP A 142 12.44 36.57 42.30
C ASP A 142 11.47 35.42 42.04
N ARG A 143 11.70 34.70 40.94
CA ARG A 143 10.87 33.56 40.53
C ARG A 143 11.34 32.30 41.24
N PRO A 144 10.49 31.67 42.08
CA PRO A 144 10.82 30.42 42.72
C PRO A 144 10.81 29.27 41.72
N ARG A 145 11.65 28.26 41.98
CA ARG A 145 11.73 27.01 41.24
C ARG A 145 11.76 25.88 42.26
N ILE A 146 10.86 24.90 42.13
CA ILE A 146 10.69 23.77 43.07
C ILE A 146 10.63 22.45 42.33
N GLU A 147 11.09 21.39 42.97
CA GLU A 147 10.89 20.02 42.49
C GLU A 147 9.75 19.35 43.27
N LEU A 148 9.03 18.42 42.64
CA LEU A 148 7.87 17.75 43.24
C LEU A 148 8.02 16.22 43.29
N THR A 149 9.23 15.69 43.06
CA THR A 149 9.52 14.25 43.03
C THR A 149 9.30 13.59 44.38
N GLY A 150 9.46 14.35 45.47
CA GLY A 150 9.32 13.84 46.85
C GLY A 150 10.48 12.94 47.27
N LEU A 151 11.62 13.02 46.56
CA LEU A 151 12.82 12.23 46.83
C LEU A 151 13.66 12.84 47.95
N ASP A 152 14.02 12.04 48.94
CA ASP A 152 14.89 12.43 50.05
C ASP A 152 16.36 12.06 49.75
N THR A 153 16.96 12.76 48.80
CA THR A 153 18.34 12.52 48.33
C THR A 153 19.31 13.61 48.77
N ARG A 154 18.91 14.40 49.77
CA ARG A 154 19.66 15.53 50.31
C ARG A 154 19.77 15.39 51.82
N PRO A 155 20.81 15.98 52.44
CA PRO A 155 21.00 15.83 53.88
C PRO A 155 19.80 16.35 54.67
N SER A 156 19.19 15.50 55.48
CA SER A 156 18.21 15.89 56.49
C SER A 156 18.41 15.07 57.77
N PRO A 157 18.29 15.69 58.96
CA PRO A 157 17.64 16.97 59.19
C PRO A 157 18.61 18.14 59.39
N HIS A 158 18.62 19.08 58.44
CA HIS A 158 19.03 20.46 58.73
C HIS A 158 17.92 21.14 59.56
N ALA A 159 18.27 22.12 60.41
CA ALA A 159 17.33 22.83 61.29
C ALA A 159 16.08 23.39 60.58
N TRP A 160 16.18 23.67 59.28
CA TRP A 160 15.09 24.16 58.42
C TRP A 160 13.98 23.12 58.20
N ALA A 161 14.34 21.84 58.02
CA ALA A 161 13.38 20.77 57.80
C ALA A 161 12.55 20.51 59.06
N GLN A 162 13.16 20.56 60.25
CA GLN A 162 12.44 20.46 61.53
C GLN A 162 11.52 21.67 61.76
N ARG A 163 11.99 22.87 61.40
CA ARG A 163 11.24 24.12 61.60
C ARG A 163 10.00 24.25 60.71
N CYS A 164 10.05 23.73 59.47
CA CYS A 164 8.95 23.83 58.50
C CYS A 164 8.03 22.60 58.49
N ARG A 165 8.35 21.55 59.27
CA ARG A 165 7.56 20.32 59.39
C ARG A 165 6.26 20.60 60.13
N SER A 166 5.15 20.17 59.53
CA SER A 166 3.84 20.23 60.19
C SER A 166 3.81 19.33 61.43
N PRO A 167 3.22 19.76 62.57
CA PRO A 167 3.18 18.97 63.81
C PRO A 167 2.44 17.62 63.66
N ASP A 168 1.44 17.62 62.79
CA ASP A 168 0.54 16.53 62.38
C ASP A 168 1.11 15.64 61.27
N ALA A 169 2.27 15.99 60.69
CA ALA A 169 2.88 15.18 59.64
C ALA A 169 3.41 13.84 60.21
N THR A 170 2.81 12.74 59.76
CA THR A 170 3.30 11.37 59.96
C THR A 170 4.34 11.02 58.89
N ASP A 171 5.37 10.26 59.26
CA ASP A 171 6.42 9.89 58.33
C ASP A 171 5.86 9.00 57.21
N GLY A 172 5.90 9.52 55.97
CA GLY A 172 5.47 8.81 54.76
C GLY A 172 4.14 9.29 54.16
N GLN A 173 3.38 10.14 54.86
CA GLN A 173 2.14 10.72 54.33
C GLN A 173 2.43 12.12 53.74
N ILE A 174 2.04 12.33 52.48
CA ILE A 174 2.23 13.60 51.76
C ILE A 174 0.85 14.24 51.58
N ASP A 175 0.61 15.35 52.27
CA ASP A 175 -0.67 16.05 52.31
C ASP A 175 -0.50 17.54 51.95
N GLY A 176 -1.46 18.11 51.25
CA GLY A 176 -1.52 19.53 50.92
C GLY A 176 -1.64 20.43 52.16
N ALA A 177 -2.25 19.95 53.25
CA ALA A 177 -2.31 20.69 54.51
C ALA A 177 -0.91 20.93 55.13
N ALA A 178 0.05 20.04 54.87
CA ALA A 178 1.44 20.21 55.29
C ALA A 178 2.16 21.28 54.45
N ASP A 179 1.90 21.36 53.14
CA ASP A 179 2.44 22.41 52.28
C ASP A 179 1.95 23.80 52.70
N VAL A 180 0.66 23.91 53.04
CA VAL A 180 0.05 25.13 53.57
C VAL A 180 0.73 25.57 54.86
N TYR A 181 0.95 24.64 55.79
CA TYR A 181 1.69 24.90 57.03
C TYR A 181 3.11 25.43 56.75
N SER A 182 3.85 24.77 55.85
CA SER A 182 5.21 25.17 55.50
C SER A 182 5.26 26.57 54.87
N ILE A 183 4.30 26.93 53.99
CA ILE A 183 4.20 28.31 53.46
C ILE A 183 3.93 29.32 54.59
N GLY A 184 3.09 28.97 55.57
CA GLY A 184 2.83 29.80 56.75
C GLY A 184 4.09 30.04 57.60
N ILE A 185 4.91 29.01 57.81
CA ILE A 185 6.20 29.13 58.50
C ILE A 185 7.18 30.00 57.70
N LEU A 186 7.27 29.82 56.38
CA LEU A 186 8.09 30.68 55.52
C LEU A 186 7.65 32.15 55.61
N LEU A 187 6.34 32.42 55.59
CA LEU A 187 5.80 33.76 55.75
C LEU A 187 6.15 34.36 57.12
N SER A 188 6.06 33.57 58.20
CA SER A 188 6.46 33.99 59.55
C SER A 188 7.96 34.30 59.65
N LEU A 189 8.80 33.54 58.95
CA LEU A 189 10.24 33.77 58.90
C LEU A 189 10.54 35.15 58.31
N PHE A 190 10.00 35.44 57.13
CA PHE A 190 10.21 36.73 56.47
C PHE A 190 9.62 37.92 57.23
N ALA A 191 8.48 37.74 57.91
CA ALA A 191 7.91 38.79 58.75
C ALA A 191 8.79 39.11 59.96
N SER A 192 9.47 38.11 60.53
CA SER A 192 10.37 38.25 61.68
C SER A 192 11.71 38.93 61.32
N THR A 193 12.35 38.56 60.20
CA THR A 193 13.61 39.18 59.73
C THR A 193 13.43 40.61 59.25
N ALA A 194 12.23 40.97 58.75
CA ALA A 194 11.92 42.33 58.33
C ALA A 194 11.59 43.30 59.48
N GLY A 195 11.64 42.86 60.75
CA GLY A 195 11.27 43.67 61.93
C GLY A 195 9.81 44.13 61.93
N ARG A 196 8.93 43.45 61.16
CA ARG A 196 7.55 43.87 60.89
C ARG A 196 6.57 42.73 61.21
N THR A 197 6.43 42.40 62.48
CA THR A 197 5.32 41.56 62.98
C THR A 197 4.00 42.33 63.15
N ALA A 198 3.92 43.60 62.73
CA ALA A 198 2.80 44.49 63.02
C ALA A 198 1.70 44.58 61.95
N ASP A 199 1.76 43.83 60.84
CA ASP A 199 0.65 43.79 59.88
C ASP A 199 -0.41 42.76 60.35
N PRO A 200 -1.61 43.19 60.77
CA PRO A 200 -2.63 42.31 61.32
C PRO A 200 -3.06 41.21 60.34
N LEU A 201 -3.05 41.50 59.05
CA LEU A 201 -3.54 40.60 58.01
C LEU A 201 -2.50 39.53 57.66
N ILE A 202 -1.21 39.87 57.69
CA ILE A 202 -0.12 38.88 57.58
C ILE A 202 -0.07 37.99 58.83
N ALA A 203 -0.26 38.56 60.02
CA ALA A 203 -0.31 37.80 61.27
C ALA A 203 -1.49 36.82 61.30
N GLU A 204 -2.66 37.25 60.81
CA GLU A 204 -3.84 36.38 60.66
C GLU A 204 -3.58 35.22 59.68
N LEU A 205 -2.96 35.50 58.52
CA LEU A 205 -2.63 34.46 57.53
C LEU A 205 -1.62 33.45 58.05
N ILE A 206 -0.61 33.90 58.81
CA ILE A 206 0.32 33.00 59.49
C ILE A 206 -0.44 32.12 60.47
N GLY A 207 -1.30 32.70 61.33
CA GLY A 207 -2.11 31.93 62.29
C GLY A 207 -3.03 30.88 61.65
N GLN A 208 -3.70 31.22 60.54
CA GLN A 208 -4.58 30.29 59.80
C GLN A 208 -3.78 29.18 59.09
N ALA A 209 -2.68 29.52 58.41
CA ALA A 209 -1.86 28.54 57.71
C ALA A 209 -1.13 27.60 58.70
N THR A 210 -0.79 28.08 59.89
CA THR A 210 -0.06 27.33 60.94
C THR A 210 -0.96 26.74 62.03
N ALA A 211 -2.27 26.66 61.79
CA ALA A 211 -3.21 26.08 62.74
C ALA A 211 -2.80 24.64 63.12
N ALA A 212 -2.94 24.29 64.40
CA ALA A 212 -2.57 22.96 64.90
C ALA A 212 -3.45 21.85 64.31
N ASP A 213 -4.72 22.17 64.01
CA ASP A 213 -5.64 21.30 63.30
C ASP A 213 -5.46 21.46 61.77
N PRO A 214 -5.06 20.41 61.02
CA PRO A 214 -4.90 20.48 59.58
C PRO A 214 -6.19 20.82 58.82
N ASP A 215 -7.36 20.40 59.30
CA ASP A 215 -8.65 20.66 58.63
C ASP A 215 -9.07 22.14 58.77
N ALA A 216 -8.51 22.85 59.75
CA ALA A 216 -8.73 24.28 59.96
C ALA A 216 -7.85 25.16 59.05
N ARG A 217 -6.90 24.58 58.31
CA ARG A 217 -6.02 25.32 57.40
C ARG A 217 -6.73 25.59 56.07
N PRO A 218 -6.54 26.78 55.45
CA PRO A 218 -7.11 27.06 54.14
C PRO A 218 -6.49 26.18 53.06
N SER A 219 -7.21 25.99 51.94
CA SER A 219 -6.60 25.38 50.75
C SER A 219 -5.44 26.25 50.22
N MET A 220 -4.50 25.67 49.47
CA MET A 220 -3.38 26.44 48.90
C MET A 220 -3.87 27.58 47.98
N SER A 221 -4.91 27.34 47.16
CA SER A 221 -5.53 28.37 46.32
C SER A 221 -6.14 29.51 47.13
N GLU A 222 -6.77 29.20 48.26
CA GLU A 222 -7.35 30.18 49.16
C GLU A 222 -6.27 30.98 49.90
N LEU A 223 -5.22 30.31 50.38
CA LEU A 223 -4.06 30.96 50.97
C LEU A 223 -3.39 31.94 49.98
N VAL A 224 -3.19 31.52 48.73
CA VAL A 224 -2.63 32.38 47.66
C VAL A 224 -3.51 33.59 47.39
N THR A 225 -4.84 33.39 47.34
CA THR A 225 -5.80 34.47 47.10
C THR A 225 -5.75 35.50 48.23
N ARG A 226 -5.74 35.04 49.49
CA ARG A 226 -5.66 35.91 50.66
C ARG A 226 -4.29 36.60 50.77
N LEU A 227 -3.20 35.88 50.49
CA LEU A 227 -1.84 36.43 50.44
C LEU A 227 -1.70 37.49 49.36
N HIS A 228 -2.31 37.28 48.18
CA HIS A 228 -2.37 38.28 47.13
C HIS A 228 -3.11 39.54 47.59
N GLY A 229 -4.25 39.38 48.26
CA GLY A 229 -5.00 40.49 48.85
C GLY A 229 -4.22 41.27 49.89
N ALA A 230 -3.51 40.57 50.79
CA ALA A 230 -2.60 41.16 51.77
C ALA A 230 -1.46 41.97 51.12
N ALA A 231 -0.96 41.46 50.00
CA ALA A 231 0.14 42.05 49.28
C ALA A 231 -0.31 43.17 48.33
N ALA A 232 -1.58 43.26 47.96
CA ALA A 232 -2.12 44.21 46.97
C ALA A 232 -2.01 45.69 47.36
N GLY A 233 -1.76 46.01 48.64
CA GLY A 233 -1.44 47.37 49.10
C GLY A 233 0.06 47.67 49.25
N LYS A 234 0.91 46.63 49.23
CA LYS A 234 2.37 46.70 49.49
C LYS A 234 3.22 46.45 48.25
N LEU A 235 2.70 45.63 47.33
CA LEU A 235 3.20 45.45 45.97
C LEU A 235 2.64 46.60 45.14
N GLY A 236 3.26 47.79 45.24
CA GLY A 236 2.80 48.96 44.49
C GLY A 236 2.65 48.68 42.98
N ARG A 237 1.77 49.41 42.30
CA ARG A 237 1.80 49.53 40.83
C ARG A 237 3.26 49.80 40.42
N PRO A 238 3.80 49.15 39.38
CA PRO A 238 5.15 49.45 38.94
C PRO A 238 5.19 50.90 38.47
N THR A 239 5.79 51.76 39.30
CA THR A 239 6.06 53.16 38.97
C THR A 239 7.17 53.17 37.92
N LEU A 240 6.82 53.54 36.69
CA LEU A 240 7.79 53.97 35.71
C LEU A 240 8.22 55.39 36.12
N GLN A 241 9.43 55.52 36.64
CA GLN A 241 10.14 56.80 36.66
C GLN A 241 11.47 56.61 35.95
N ASP A 242 11.55 57.32 34.83
CA ASP A 242 12.71 57.83 34.10
C ASP A 242 14.01 57.05 34.19
N ASP A 243 14.26 56.26 33.13
CA ASP A 243 15.53 56.34 32.41
C ASP A 243 15.33 55.93 30.94
N GLU A 244 15.51 56.92 30.07
CA GLU A 244 15.97 56.87 28.68
C GLU A 244 15.22 56.03 27.63
N VAL A 245 14.99 56.69 26.49
CA VAL A 245 14.55 56.14 25.21
C VAL A 245 15.32 54.85 24.87
N ARG A 246 14.72 53.69 25.15
CA ARG A 246 15.11 52.38 24.63
C ARG A 246 13.87 51.62 24.21
N SER A 247 13.94 51.03 23.03
CA SER A 247 12.92 50.19 22.41
C SER A 247 12.26 49.24 23.42
N LEU A 248 10.92 49.24 23.45
CA LEU A 248 10.11 48.28 24.21
C LEU A 248 10.55 46.86 23.84
N ARG A 249 11.26 46.17 24.75
CA ARG A 249 11.47 44.74 24.61
C ARG A 249 10.13 44.04 24.93
N PRO A 250 9.58 43.22 24.03
CA PRO A 250 8.38 42.46 24.30
C PRO A 250 8.56 41.60 25.55
N SER A 251 7.60 41.65 26.48
CA SER A 251 7.63 40.85 27.71
C SER A 251 6.22 40.44 28.11
N VAL A 252 6.11 39.34 28.86
CA VAL A 252 4.85 38.83 29.40
C VAL A 252 4.14 39.93 30.21
N GLY A 253 2.87 40.16 29.92
CA GLY A 253 2.03 41.20 30.53
C GLY A 253 2.11 42.57 29.84
N ALA A 254 2.99 42.76 28.86
CA ALA A 254 2.99 43.97 28.04
C ALA A 254 1.72 44.02 27.18
N VAL A 255 1.12 45.20 27.05
CA VAL A 255 -0.04 45.42 26.18
C VAL A 255 0.41 46.11 24.91
N ILE A 256 0.17 45.46 23.77
CA ILE A 256 0.42 45.98 22.43
C ILE A 256 -0.94 46.20 21.75
N GLY A 257 -1.32 47.46 21.58
CA GLY A 257 -2.67 47.85 21.15
C GLY A 257 -3.74 47.36 22.14
N ARG A 258 -4.56 46.39 21.72
CA ARG A 258 -5.58 45.74 22.57
C ARG A 258 -5.19 44.35 23.07
N PHE A 259 -3.98 43.89 22.78
CA PHE A 259 -3.56 42.52 23.05
C PHE A 259 -2.54 42.49 24.19
N GLU A 260 -2.87 41.76 25.24
CA GLU A 260 -1.96 41.52 26.37
C GLU A 260 -1.10 40.28 26.07
N LEU A 261 0.23 40.43 26.04
CA LEU A 261 1.15 39.34 25.74
C LEU A 261 1.15 38.31 26.90
N VAL A 262 0.77 37.06 26.62
CA VAL A 262 0.66 35.98 27.61
C VAL A 262 1.96 35.17 27.69
N ARG A 263 2.45 34.66 26.56
CA ARG A 263 3.72 33.92 26.47
C ARG A 263 4.31 34.01 25.08
N GLN A 264 5.63 33.92 24.98
CA GLN A 264 6.30 33.87 23.69
C GLN A 264 6.12 32.47 23.08
N LEU A 265 5.64 32.41 21.84
CA LEU A 265 5.46 31.17 21.08
C LEU A 265 6.69 30.83 20.23
N GLY A 266 7.46 31.84 19.81
CA GLY A 266 8.70 31.65 19.07
C GLY A 266 9.37 32.94 18.62
N VAL A 267 10.62 32.83 18.16
CA VAL A 267 11.41 33.93 17.60
C VAL A 267 11.86 33.55 16.19
N GLY A 268 11.60 34.42 15.22
CA GLY A 268 11.97 34.21 13.82
C GLY A 268 12.77 35.37 13.22
N ALA A 269 13.11 35.22 11.94
CA ALA A 269 13.83 36.23 11.17
C ALA A 269 13.07 37.57 11.11
N MET A 270 11.73 37.52 11.05
CA MET A 270 10.88 38.70 10.92
C MET A 270 10.41 39.31 12.25
N GLY A 271 10.71 38.65 13.38
CA GLY A 271 10.35 39.14 14.71
C GLY A 271 9.85 38.04 15.62
N GLU A 272 9.08 38.41 16.64
CA GLU A 272 8.69 37.52 17.74
C GLU A 272 7.20 37.19 17.67
N VAL A 273 6.83 35.93 17.90
CA VAL A 273 5.44 35.49 17.95
C VAL A 273 5.06 35.25 19.41
N TRP A 274 3.94 35.82 19.82
CA TRP A 274 3.42 35.76 21.19
C TRP A 274 1.99 35.24 21.19
N GLU A 275 1.62 34.41 22.16
CA GLU A 275 0.22 34.24 22.51
C GLU A 275 -0.22 35.52 23.20
N ALA A 276 -1.33 36.09 22.78
CA ALA A 276 -1.85 37.31 23.38
C ALA A 276 -3.35 37.17 23.65
N ARG A 277 -3.77 37.69 24.81
CA ARG A 277 -5.17 37.77 25.22
C ARG A 277 -5.80 39.01 24.63
N ASP A 278 -6.93 38.87 23.94
CA ASP A 278 -7.70 40.02 23.47
C ASP A 278 -8.43 40.66 24.67
N THR A 279 -8.01 41.87 25.04
CA THR A 279 -8.60 42.60 26.18
C THR A 279 -10.04 43.06 25.92
N ALA A 280 -10.51 43.00 24.67
CA ALA A 280 -11.91 43.26 24.31
C ALA A 280 -12.85 42.05 24.53
N GLY A 281 -12.34 40.94 25.08
CA GLY A 281 -13.12 39.72 25.35
C GLY A 281 -13.22 38.74 24.18
N GLY A 282 -12.37 38.90 23.16
CA GLY A 282 -12.22 37.94 22.06
C GLY A 282 -11.38 36.71 22.45
N PRO A 283 -11.31 35.68 21.58
CA PRO A 283 -10.41 34.54 21.79
C PRO A 283 -8.94 34.97 21.81
N ASN A 284 -8.08 34.18 22.46
CA ASN A 284 -6.64 34.40 22.40
C ASN A 284 -6.14 34.30 20.95
N VAL A 285 -5.14 35.13 20.63
CA VAL A 285 -4.57 35.26 19.29
C VAL A 285 -3.07 34.98 19.33
N ALA A 286 -2.49 34.67 18.17
CA ALA A 286 -1.05 34.71 17.97
C ALA A 286 -0.67 36.09 17.43
N LEU A 287 0.15 36.83 18.18
CA LEU A 287 0.61 38.18 17.86
C LEU A 287 2.07 38.14 17.39
N LYS A 288 2.32 38.43 16.10
CA LYS A 288 3.68 38.48 15.53
C LYS A 288 4.18 39.92 15.50
N LEU A 289 5.06 40.28 16.42
CA LEU A 289 5.70 41.59 16.53
C LEU A 289 6.83 41.67 15.50
N LEU A 290 6.76 42.64 14.57
CA LEU A 290 7.75 42.80 13.52
C LEU A 290 8.99 43.52 14.03
N ARG A 291 10.18 43.13 13.54
CA ARG A 291 11.42 43.84 13.90
C ARG A 291 11.42 45.29 13.36
N PRO A 292 12.06 46.24 14.07
CA PRO A 292 12.10 47.64 13.65
C PRO A 292 12.61 47.88 12.22
N GLU A 293 13.54 47.04 11.75
CA GLU A 293 14.14 47.16 10.40
C GLU A 293 13.12 46.86 9.29
N ILE A 294 12.14 45.99 9.56
CA ILE A 294 11.05 45.64 8.65
C ILE A 294 9.94 46.69 8.73
N ALA A 295 9.70 47.22 9.92
CA ALA A 295 8.68 48.24 10.18
C ALA A 295 9.00 49.62 9.55
N ALA A 296 10.27 49.91 9.25
CA ALA A 296 10.71 51.18 8.67
C ALA A 296 10.49 51.30 7.15
N ASP A 297 10.20 50.20 6.44
CA ASP A 297 9.98 50.18 4.99
C ASP A 297 8.48 50.20 4.64
N ALA A 298 7.99 51.38 4.25
CA ALA A 298 6.58 51.60 3.93
C ALA A 298 6.11 50.82 2.67
N ASP A 299 7.00 50.55 1.71
CA ASP A 299 6.66 49.78 0.51
C ASP A 299 6.54 48.29 0.85
N LEU A 300 7.38 47.79 1.75
CA LEU A 300 7.34 46.44 2.28
C LEU A 300 6.06 46.19 3.10
N LEU A 301 5.71 47.10 4.01
CA LEU A 301 4.45 47.03 4.76
C LEU A 301 3.22 47.10 3.85
N ARG A 302 3.26 47.89 2.75
CA ARG A 302 2.17 47.95 1.76
C ARG A 302 1.99 46.64 0.99
N ARG A 303 3.09 46.02 0.55
CA ARG A 303 3.06 44.70 -0.13
C ARG A 303 2.59 43.61 0.82
N PHE A 304 3.07 43.63 2.06
CA PHE A 304 2.68 42.71 3.13
C PHE A 304 1.17 42.78 3.41
N ARG A 305 0.62 43.99 3.58
CA ARG A 305 -0.85 44.19 3.71
C ARG A 305 -1.62 43.67 2.49
N LYS A 306 -1.06 43.79 1.28
CA LYS A 306 -1.70 43.32 0.05
C LYS A 306 -1.76 41.79 0.02
N GLU A 307 -0.67 41.10 0.33
CA GLU A 307 -0.61 39.63 0.35
C GLU A 307 -1.48 39.03 1.45
N ALA A 308 -1.41 39.58 2.66
CA ALA A 308 -2.26 39.18 3.77
C ALA A 308 -3.76 39.32 3.46
N ARG A 309 -4.16 40.43 2.81
CA ARG A 309 -5.55 40.67 2.40
C ARG A 309 -6.01 39.72 1.29
N VAL A 310 -5.10 39.27 0.42
CA VAL A 310 -5.41 38.27 -0.60
C VAL A 310 -5.62 36.90 0.05
N LEU A 311 -4.77 36.50 1.00
CA LEU A 311 -4.90 35.24 1.74
C LEU A 311 -6.17 35.21 2.61
N ALA A 312 -6.50 36.32 3.28
CA ALA A 312 -7.74 36.44 4.07
C ALA A 312 -9.01 36.25 3.22
N LYS A 313 -8.95 36.50 1.90
CA LYS A 313 -10.07 36.28 0.98
C LYS A 313 -10.22 34.82 0.52
N VAL A 314 -9.17 34.00 0.63
CA VAL A 314 -9.20 32.59 0.21
C VAL A 314 -10.10 31.76 1.11
N GLY A 315 -10.24 32.12 2.39
CA GLY A 315 -11.26 31.55 3.29
C GLY A 315 -11.17 30.04 3.50
N SER A 316 -9.97 29.46 3.46
CA SER A 316 -9.78 28.01 3.62
C SER A 316 -9.69 27.62 5.11
N PRO A 317 -10.43 26.59 5.57
CA PRO A 317 -10.32 26.11 6.94
C PRO A 317 -8.94 25.51 7.25
N TYR A 318 -8.15 25.15 6.23
CA TYR A 318 -6.81 24.56 6.35
C TYR A 318 -5.69 25.60 6.44
N ILE A 319 -6.01 26.90 6.39
CA ILE A 319 -5.04 27.99 6.56
C ILE A 319 -5.31 28.67 7.91
N ALA A 320 -4.26 28.95 8.68
CA ALA A 320 -4.39 29.77 9.89
C ALA A 320 -4.81 31.19 9.52
N ASN A 321 -5.92 31.68 10.09
CA ASN A 321 -6.50 32.93 9.64
C ASN A 321 -5.61 34.13 9.98
N TYR A 322 -5.41 35.00 8.99
CA TYR A 322 -4.95 36.36 9.21
C TYR A 322 -6.13 37.20 9.71
N ILE A 323 -5.95 37.87 10.85
CA ILE A 323 -7.00 38.70 11.46
C ILE A 323 -6.75 40.17 11.11
N ASP A 324 -5.57 40.71 11.43
CA ASP A 324 -5.27 42.13 11.20
C ASP A 324 -3.75 42.46 11.22
N LEU A 325 -3.37 43.65 10.76
CA LEU A 325 -2.03 44.23 10.92
C LEU A 325 -2.16 45.66 11.42
N ASN A 326 -1.66 45.91 12.61
CA ASN A 326 -1.75 47.20 13.28
C ASN A 326 -0.38 47.70 13.73
N GLU A 327 -0.37 48.93 14.22
CA GLU A 327 0.80 49.58 14.80
C GLU A 327 0.42 50.12 16.18
N ASP A 328 1.29 49.90 17.17
CA ASP A 328 1.18 50.55 18.48
C ASP A 328 2.57 51.02 18.92
N ARG A 329 2.68 52.32 19.25
CA ARG A 329 3.91 52.96 19.73
C ARG A 329 5.15 52.65 18.88
N GLY A 330 5.00 52.66 17.55
CA GLY A 330 6.09 52.39 16.58
C GLY A 330 6.43 50.92 16.38
N THR A 331 5.75 50.00 17.06
CA THR A 331 5.89 48.55 16.82
C THR A 331 4.73 48.06 15.96
N HIS A 332 5.06 47.55 14.77
CA HIS A 332 4.10 46.91 13.89
C HIS A 332 3.87 45.47 14.34
N TYR A 333 2.62 45.03 14.35
CA TYR A 333 2.27 43.68 14.80
C TYR A 333 1.15 43.05 13.96
N LEU A 334 1.28 41.75 13.75
CA LEU A 334 0.31 40.89 13.07
C LEU A 334 -0.58 40.19 14.08
N VAL A 335 -1.88 40.18 13.82
CA VAL A 335 -2.85 39.39 14.58
C VAL A 335 -3.23 38.17 13.75
N LEU A 336 -2.96 36.99 14.29
CA LEU A 336 -3.20 35.68 13.67
C LEU A 336 -4.08 34.81 14.57
N GLU A 337 -4.77 33.85 13.96
CA GLU A 337 -5.42 32.76 14.69
C GLU A 337 -4.40 31.98 15.53
N LEU A 338 -4.71 31.76 16.81
CA LEU A 338 -3.93 30.88 17.69
C LEU A 338 -4.33 29.42 17.46
N VAL A 339 -3.42 28.62 16.88
CA VAL A 339 -3.64 27.17 16.68
C VAL A 339 -3.00 26.39 17.84
N LEU A 340 -3.83 25.65 18.59
CA LEU A 340 -3.48 25.14 19.93
C LEU A 340 -2.68 23.84 19.95
N GLY A 341 -2.64 23.05 18.86
CA GLY A 341 -2.03 21.72 18.86
C GLY A 341 -0.51 21.66 18.70
N GLY A 342 0.16 22.80 18.53
CA GLY A 342 1.60 22.88 18.31
C GLY A 342 2.02 22.47 16.89
N SER A 343 3.29 22.66 16.54
CA SER A 343 3.79 22.38 15.19
C SER A 343 4.11 20.90 14.96
N VAL A 344 3.96 20.46 13.72
CA VAL A 344 4.40 19.12 13.27
C VAL A 344 5.91 18.98 13.45
N GLY A 345 6.67 20.06 13.26
CA GLY A 345 8.12 20.09 13.53
C GLY A 345 8.46 19.79 15.00
N ALA A 346 7.72 20.35 15.95
CA ALA A 346 7.90 20.05 17.38
C ALA A 346 7.53 18.59 17.70
N ALA A 347 6.46 18.06 17.09
CA ALA A 347 6.08 16.66 17.24
C ALA A 347 7.14 15.72 16.65
N LEU A 348 7.70 16.04 15.47
CA LEU A 348 8.75 15.27 14.82
C LEU A 348 10.03 15.22 15.67
N LYS A 349 10.45 16.35 16.25
CA LYS A 349 11.61 16.39 17.17
C LYS A 349 11.44 15.47 18.38
N ARG A 350 10.21 15.34 18.89
CA ARG A 350 9.88 14.46 20.02
C ARG A 350 9.79 13.00 19.60
N MET A 351 9.15 12.70 18.48
CA MET A 351 8.86 11.33 18.02
C MET A 351 9.98 10.72 17.16
N ARG A 352 10.97 11.52 16.77
CA ARG A 352 12.03 11.23 15.79
C ARG A 352 11.51 11.00 14.36
N LYS A 353 10.46 10.20 14.16
CA LYS A 353 9.73 10.04 12.90
C LYS A 353 8.23 9.89 13.17
N LEU A 354 7.39 10.13 12.16
CA LEU A 354 5.94 9.92 12.22
C LEU A 354 5.53 8.67 11.42
N PRO A 355 4.43 7.99 11.81
CA PRO A 355 3.84 6.93 10.98
C PRO A 355 3.50 7.45 9.57
N GLU A 356 3.68 6.60 8.55
CA GLU A 356 3.44 6.97 7.15
C GLU A 356 2.02 7.51 6.94
N ARG A 357 1.00 6.81 7.42
CA ARG A 357 -0.40 7.23 7.26
C ARG A 357 -0.66 8.63 7.82
N LEU A 358 -0.18 8.90 9.03
CA LEU A 358 -0.30 10.22 9.65
C LEU A 358 0.45 11.28 8.84
N SER A 359 1.62 10.93 8.29
CA SER A 359 2.40 11.83 7.44
C SER A 359 1.66 12.18 6.15
N LEU A 360 0.99 11.21 5.51
CA LEU A 360 0.18 11.44 4.32
C LEU A 360 -1.05 12.31 4.62
N GLU A 361 -1.72 12.08 5.75
CA GLU A 361 -2.87 12.88 6.17
C GLU A 361 -2.48 14.34 6.47
N ILE A 362 -1.32 14.57 7.11
CA ILE A 362 -0.74 15.91 7.34
C ILE A 362 -0.43 16.62 6.02
N ILE A 363 0.22 15.93 5.07
CA ILE A 363 0.56 16.53 3.77
C ILE A 363 -0.70 16.77 2.95
N ALA A 364 -1.71 15.88 2.99
CA ALA A 364 -2.98 16.09 2.31
C ALA A 364 -3.69 17.37 2.81
N ASP A 365 -3.76 17.58 4.12
CA ASP A 365 -4.30 18.83 4.69
C ASP A 365 -3.49 20.06 4.26
N THR A 366 -2.17 19.93 4.19
CA THR A 366 -1.30 21.00 3.69
C THR A 366 -1.58 21.29 2.21
N CYS A 367 -1.79 20.26 1.38
CA CYS A 367 -2.17 20.43 -0.01
C CYS A 367 -3.55 21.08 -0.16
N ARG A 368 -4.52 20.75 0.70
CA ARG A 368 -5.83 21.45 0.77
C ARG A 368 -5.68 22.93 1.12
N ALA A 369 -4.69 23.28 1.94
CA ALA A 369 -4.36 24.67 2.26
C ALA A 369 -3.77 25.43 1.04
N LEU A 370 -3.03 24.74 0.17
CA LEU A 370 -2.28 25.35 -0.94
C LEU A 370 -3.02 25.36 -2.28
N ALA A 371 -3.98 24.46 -2.50
CA ALA A 371 -4.63 24.27 -3.79
C ALA A 371 -5.26 25.55 -4.36
N GLU A 372 -6.09 26.25 -3.59
CA GLU A 372 -6.72 27.50 -4.04
C GLU A 372 -5.73 28.66 -4.20
N PRO A 373 -4.79 28.91 -3.24
CA PRO A 373 -3.70 29.86 -3.45
C PRO A 373 -2.92 29.62 -4.75
N HIS A 374 -2.57 28.37 -5.07
CA HIS A 374 -1.82 28.04 -6.28
C HIS A 374 -2.60 28.38 -7.56
N ARG A 375 -3.92 28.16 -7.59
CA ARG A 375 -4.80 28.56 -8.71
C ARG A 375 -4.84 30.07 -8.93
N LEU A 376 -4.65 30.84 -7.86
CA LEU A 376 -4.55 32.29 -7.90
C LEU A 376 -3.11 32.79 -8.16
N GLY A 377 -2.16 31.89 -8.41
CA GLY A 377 -0.74 32.21 -8.66
C GLY A 377 0.04 32.60 -7.39
N ILE A 378 -0.48 32.29 -6.21
CA ILE A 378 0.14 32.55 -4.92
C ILE A 378 0.94 31.30 -4.51
N VAL A 379 2.21 31.50 -4.16
CA VAL A 379 3.16 30.45 -3.77
C VAL A 379 3.62 30.74 -2.35
N HIS A 380 3.62 29.74 -1.47
CA HIS A 380 3.98 29.81 -0.06
C HIS A 380 5.48 30.06 0.18
N ARG A 381 6.38 29.40 -0.56
CA ARG A 381 7.84 29.61 -0.58
C ARG A 381 8.64 29.23 0.68
N ASP A 382 8.03 29.08 1.85
CA ASP A 382 8.71 28.62 3.09
C ASP A 382 7.97 27.43 3.74
N LEU A 383 7.70 26.36 2.97
CA LEU A 383 7.08 25.17 3.53
C LEU A 383 8.08 24.33 4.31
N LYS A 384 7.74 24.04 5.58
CA LYS A 384 8.49 23.16 6.48
C LYS A 384 7.57 22.62 7.58
N PRO A 385 7.94 21.52 8.26
CA PRO A 385 7.12 20.94 9.34
C PRO A 385 6.77 21.92 10.46
N ASP A 386 7.62 22.92 10.75
CA ASP A 386 7.34 23.93 11.78
C ASP A 386 6.18 24.88 11.41
N ASN A 387 5.84 25.00 10.13
CA ASN A 387 4.73 25.84 9.64
C ASN A 387 3.41 25.06 9.53
N MET A 388 3.42 23.75 9.77
CA MET A 388 2.22 22.91 9.83
C MET A 388 1.82 22.77 11.30
N MET A 389 0.60 23.19 11.67
CA MET A 389 0.15 23.23 13.07
C MET A 389 -1.02 22.29 13.31
N PHE A 390 -0.93 21.41 14.31
CA PHE A 390 -2.04 20.54 14.69
C PHE A 390 -3.21 21.35 15.24
N VAL A 391 -4.44 20.99 14.86
CA VAL A 391 -5.64 21.73 15.32
C VAL A 391 -5.87 21.57 16.83
N ARG A 392 -5.44 20.46 17.45
CA ARG A 392 -5.54 20.16 18.89
C ARG A 392 -4.32 19.41 19.42
N ALA A 393 -4.03 19.52 20.72
CA ALA A 393 -2.91 18.86 21.39
C ALA A 393 -3.34 17.53 22.04
N GLY A 394 -2.49 16.50 22.00
CA GLY A 394 -2.71 15.19 22.65
C GLY A 394 -2.78 13.99 21.67
N LEU A 395 -2.87 12.76 22.20
CA LEU A 395 -3.03 11.50 21.45
C LEU A 395 -4.50 11.16 21.14
N GLU A 396 -5.42 12.10 21.29
CA GLU A 396 -6.82 11.96 20.87
C GLU A 396 -6.98 12.33 19.39
N LEU A 397 -6.31 11.58 18.51
CA LEU A 397 -6.45 11.71 17.04
C LEU A 397 -7.70 10.99 16.50
N GLU A 398 -8.46 10.29 17.35
CA GLU A 398 -9.71 9.63 16.97
C GLU A 398 -10.97 10.51 17.12
N ALA A 399 -10.83 11.74 17.64
CA ALA A 399 -11.95 12.66 17.90
C ALA A 399 -11.78 14.06 17.29
N ALA A 400 -10.96 14.22 16.24
CA ALA A 400 -10.89 15.46 15.48
C ALA A 400 -12.26 15.76 14.83
N PRO A 401 -12.81 16.99 14.90
CA PRO A 401 -14.03 17.34 14.19
C PRO A 401 -13.79 17.20 12.68
N LEU A 402 -14.53 16.32 11.99
CA LEU A 402 -14.51 16.10 10.53
C LEU A 402 -13.13 16.24 9.85
N GLY A 403 -12.25 15.26 10.07
CA GLY A 403 -11.16 14.92 9.13
C GLY A 403 -10.04 15.95 8.91
N GLN A 404 -9.92 16.99 9.74
CA GLN A 404 -8.84 17.99 9.68
C GLN A 404 -7.85 17.80 10.84
N LEU A 405 -6.58 17.51 10.51
CA LEU A 405 -5.48 17.28 11.44
C LEU A 405 -4.60 18.51 11.63
N VAL A 406 -4.27 19.21 10.53
CA VAL A 406 -3.36 20.36 10.56
C VAL A 406 -3.91 21.58 9.83
N LYS A 407 -3.45 22.75 10.24
CA LYS A 407 -3.57 24.02 9.51
C LYS A 407 -2.18 24.52 9.12
N LEU A 408 -2.07 25.09 7.92
CA LEU A 408 -0.86 25.72 7.42
C LEU A 408 -0.81 27.18 7.90
N GLY A 409 0.27 27.55 8.58
CA GLY A 409 0.58 28.93 8.99
C GLY A 409 1.70 29.55 8.15
N ASP A 410 1.94 30.85 8.37
CA ASP A 410 3.13 31.57 7.85
C ASP A 410 3.31 31.55 6.31
N PHE A 411 2.22 31.78 5.54
CA PHE A 411 2.30 32.01 4.10
C PHE A 411 3.29 33.13 3.75
N GLY A 412 4.45 32.76 3.19
CA GLY A 412 5.32 33.51 2.27
C GLY A 412 5.74 34.93 2.61
N ILE A 413 5.35 35.45 3.76
CA ILE A 413 5.59 36.80 4.25
C ILE A 413 7.10 37.13 4.31
N ALA A 414 7.96 36.11 4.39
CA ALA A 414 9.41 36.17 4.53
C ALA A 414 10.15 36.92 3.40
N ARG A 415 9.67 36.91 2.15
CA ARG A 415 10.48 37.38 1.01
C ARG A 415 10.16 38.76 0.46
N ILE A 416 9.09 39.42 0.90
CA ILE A 416 8.88 40.85 0.57
C ILE A 416 10.07 41.69 1.11
N ALA A 417 10.72 41.23 2.18
CA ALA A 417 11.96 41.79 2.71
C ALA A 417 13.21 41.54 1.85
N GLU A 418 13.31 40.40 1.16
CA GLU A 418 14.54 40.03 0.45
C GLU A 418 14.59 40.57 -1.00
N GLU A 419 13.45 40.73 -1.68
CA GLU A 419 13.44 41.39 -3.01
C GLU A 419 13.91 42.85 -2.92
N VAL A 420 13.78 43.50 -1.76
CA VAL A 420 14.23 44.88 -1.54
C VAL A 420 15.69 44.94 -1.09
N ALA A 421 16.15 43.99 -0.25
CA ALA A 421 17.57 43.89 0.13
C ALA A 421 18.50 43.59 -1.06
N GLY A 422 17.99 42.92 -2.11
CA GLY A 422 18.73 42.67 -3.36
C GLY A 422 18.58 43.75 -4.45
N ALA A 423 17.62 44.68 -4.32
CA ALA A 423 17.35 45.69 -5.35
C ALA A 423 18.11 47.02 -5.14
N GLN A 424 18.80 47.18 -4.00
CA GLN A 424 19.66 48.33 -3.69
C GLN A 424 21.14 47.90 -3.66
N GLY A 425 21.74 47.73 -4.84
CA GLY A 425 23.18 47.43 -4.94
C GLY A 425 23.60 46.86 -6.28
N LYS A 426 23.64 47.69 -7.33
CA LYS A 426 24.64 47.49 -8.38
C LYS A 426 25.96 47.94 -7.77
N ASP A 427 26.87 46.99 -7.56
CA ASP A 427 28.20 47.10 -6.93
C ASP A 427 28.25 46.77 -5.44
N GLY A 428 28.87 45.62 -5.12
CA GLY A 428 29.55 45.41 -3.82
C GLY A 428 29.02 44.30 -2.91
N ALA A 429 29.60 43.10 -3.05
CA ALA A 429 29.82 42.08 -2.02
C ALA A 429 28.63 41.67 -1.11
N THR A 430 28.15 40.44 -1.33
CA THR A 430 27.50 39.62 -0.27
C THR A 430 28.40 39.59 0.97
N ARG A 431 28.03 40.36 2.00
CA ARG A 431 28.59 40.22 3.34
C ARG A 431 28.35 38.78 3.82
N GLU A 432 29.32 38.28 4.57
CA GLU A 432 29.58 36.89 4.94
C GLU A 432 28.32 36.08 5.34
N GLY A 433 28.11 34.95 4.63
CA GLY A 433 27.57 33.71 5.20
C GLY A 433 26.11 33.63 5.64
N THR A 434 25.31 34.70 5.59
CA THR A 434 23.91 34.66 6.07
C THR A 434 22.93 34.31 4.96
N VAL A 435 22.71 33.00 4.77
CA VAL A 435 21.55 32.50 4.03
C VAL A 435 20.32 32.71 4.91
N LEU A 436 19.37 33.54 4.49
CA LEU A 436 18.09 33.71 5.19
C LEU A 436 17.09 32.67 4.69
N GLY A 437 16.66 31.76 5.57
CA GLY A 437 15.68 30.69 5.31
C GLY A 437 16.12 29.31 5.83
N THR A 438 15.29 28.28 5.71
CA THR A 438 15.64 26.90 6.13
C THR A 438 16.12 26.11 4.90
N PRO A 439 17.45 26.06 4.62
CA PRO A 439 17.99 25.53 3.36
C PRO A 439 17.64 24.06 3.10
N GLU A 440 17.31 23.30 4.15
CA GLU A 440 16.91 21.90 4.11
C GLU A 440 15.62 21.65 3.30
N TYR A 441 14.77 22.67 3.11
CA TYR A 441 13.49 22.57 2.40
C TYR A 441 13.41 23.45 1.13
N MET A 442 14.45 24.23 0.82
CA MET A 442 14.45 25.14 -0.33
C MET A 442 14.50 24.38 -1.66
N ALA A 443 13.66 24.80 -2.62
CA ALA A 443 13.71 24.30 -3.98
C ALA A 443 14.95 24.82 -4.75
N PRO A 444 15.46 24.07 -5.74
CA PRO A 444 16.60 24.48 -6.56
C PRO A 444 16.45 25.89 -7.17
N GLU A 445 15.27 26.22 -7.69
CA GLU A 445 14.97 27.54 -8.26
C GLU A 445 15.02 28.66 -7.21
N GLN A 446 14.67 28.38 -5.94
CA GLN A 446 14.81 29.34 -4.84
C GLN A 446 16.27 29.59 -4.51
N CYS A 447 17.07 28.52 -4.47
CA CYS A 447 18.52 28.59 -4.28
C CYS A 447 19.23 29.37 -5.39
N GLN A 448 18.70 29.35 -6.62
CA GLN A 448 19.23 30.11 -7.77
C GLN A 448 18.70 31.54 -7.86
N GLY A 449 17.64 31.88 -7.11
CA GLY A 449 16.93 33.14 -7.26
C GLY A 449 16.17 33.28 -8.59
N THR A 450 15.77 32.16 -9.21
CA THR A 450 14.98 32.15 -10.44
C THR A 450 13.48 32.20 -10.15
N LEU A 451 12.63 32.24 -11.20
CA LEU A 451 11.19 32.39 -11.05
C LEU A 451 10.58 31.22 -10.27
N VAL A 452 9.95 31.52 -9.14
CA VAL A 452 9.21 30.55 -8.32
C VAL A 452 7.80 30.35 -8.84
N THR A 453 7.30 29.12 -8.73
CA THR A 453 5.99 28.70 -9.24
C THR A 453 5.32 27.78 -8.21
N PRO A 454 4.05 27.36 -8.37
CA PRO A 454 3.45 26.31 -7.53
C PRO A 454 4.30 25.04 -7.38
N ALA A 455 5.09 24.68 -8.41
CA ALA A 455 6.03 23.56 -8.37
C ALA A 455 7.19 23.75 -7.36
N THR A 456 7.44 24.98 -6.90
CA THR A 456 8.38 25.30 -5.82
C THR A 456 7.88 24.78 -4.48
N ASP A 457 6.61 25.01 -4.18
CA ASP A 457 5.98 24.48 -2.97
C ASP A 457 5.85 22.95 -3.02
N VAL A 458 5.61 22.39 -4.20
CA VAL A 458 5.61 20.93 -4.42
C VAL A 458 6.95 20.29 -4.02
N TYR A 459 8.08 20.93 -4.36
CA TYR A 459 9.40 20.46 -3.92
C TYR A 459 9.51 20.46 -2.40
N ALA A 460 9.12 21.56 -1.77
CA ALA A 460 9.17 21.69 -0.31
C ALA A 460 8.21 20.71 0.40
N LEU A 461 7.04 20.41 -0.18
CA LEU A 461 6.13 19.33 0.27
C LEU A 461 6.81 17.95 0.19
N GLY A 462 7.55 17.68 -0.89
CA GLY A 462 8.37 16.48 -1.03
C GLY A 462 9.43 16.37 0.06
N CYS A 463 10.13 17.47 0.36
CA CYS A 463 11.10 17.54 1.47
C CYS A 463 10.40 17.28 2.81
N CYS A 464 9.25 17.90 3.06
CA CYS A 464 8.47 17.70 4.29
C CYS A 464 8.05 16.24 4.45
N LEU A 465 7.40 15.64 3.45
CA LEU A 465 6.95 14.25 3.50
C LEU A 465 8.12 13.28 3.74
N PHE A 466 9.25 13.52 3.08
CA PHE A 466 10.49 12.79 3.34
C PHE A 466 10.93 12.92 4.80
N THR A 467 10.96 14.13 5.35
CA THR A 467 11.38 14.40 6.73
C THR A 467 10.44 13.77 7.75
N LEU A 468 9.13 13.81 7.53
CA LEU A 468 8.15 13.22 8.46
C LEU A 468 8.34 11.71 8.59
N ILE A 469 8.58 11.01 7.47
CA ILE A 469 8.69 9.54 7.45
C ILE A 469 10.09 9.07 7.86
N SER A 470 11.15 9.72 7.38
CA SER A 470 12.53 9.31 7.64
C SER A 470 13.11 9.89 8.93
N GLY A 471 12.49 10.92 9.50
CA GLY A 471 12.95 11.64 10.67
C GLY A 471 14.05 12.67 10.42
N ARG A 472 14.49 12.84 9.17
CA ARG A 472 15.51 13.83 8.77
C ARG A 472 15.23 14.37 7.36
N PRO A 473 15.65 15.60 7.01
CA PRO A 473 15.51 16.08 5.65
C PRO A 473 16.35 15.28 4.64
N PRO A 474 16.01 15.36 3.33
CA PRO A 474 16.79 14.71 2.27
C PRO A 474 18.27 15.10 2.32
N PHE A 475 18.53 16.39 2.56
CA PHE A 475 19.86 16.98 2.72
C PHE A 475 19.95 17.69 4.08
N PRO A 476 20.54 17.05 5.11
CA PRO A 476 20.73 17.67 6.41
C PRO A 476 21.88 18.68 6.41
N VAL A 477 21.80 19.70 7.25
CA VAL A 477 22.95 20.60 7.49
C VAL A 477 24.05 19.81 8.20
N VAL A 478 25.25 19.83 7.62
CA VAL A 478 26.47 19.26 8.20
C VAL A 478 27.42 20.41 8.55
N ASP A 479 28.04 20.35 9.72
CA ASP A 479 29.03 21.32 10.23
C ASP A 479 28.53 22.78 10.27
N ASP A 480 27.24 22.99 10.55
CA ASP A 480 26.58 24.32 10.59
C ASP A 480 26.78 25.18 9.33
N ASN A 481 27.06 24.55 8.18
CA ASN A 481 27.33 25.24 6.94
C ASN A 481 26.13 25.19 5.97
N PRO A 482 25.21 26.18 5.99
CA PRO A 482 24.01 26.18 5.16
C PRO A 482 24.31 26.21 3.65
N MET A 483 25.50 26.69 3.24
CA MET A 483 25.89 26.70 1.83
C MET A 483 26.10 25.30 1.26
N THR A 484 26.46 24.32 2.10
CA THR A 484 26.62 22.92 1.68
C THR A 484 25.28 22.35 1.23
N VAL A 485 24.23 22.54 2.04
CA VAL A 485 22.87 22.09 1.74
C VAL A 485 22.35 22.78 0.49
N ILE A 486 22.57 24.09 0.32
CA ILE A 486 22.18 24.79 -0.92
C ILE A 486 22.82 24.16 -2.15
N LEU A 487 24.11 23.86 -2.11
CA LEU A 487 24.80 23.20 -3.23
C LEU A 487 24.23 21.80 -3.50
N GLN A 488 23.88 21.05 -2.45
CA GLN A 488 23.21 19.74 -2.58
C GLN A 488 21.80 19.87 -3.18
N GLN A 489 21.00 20.84 -2.72
CA GLN A 489 19.69 21.13 -3.29
C GLN A 489 19.80 21.44 -4.79
N LEU A 490 20.85 22.14 -5.22
CA LEU A 490 21.09 22.48 -6.62
C LEU A 490 21.58 21.33 -7.49
N ARG A 491 22.43 20.44 -6.96
CA ARG A 491 23.26 19.53 -7.78
C ARG A 491 23.08 18.06 -7.47
N ASP A 492 22.84 17.72 -6.20
CA ASP A 492 22.88 16.33 -5.76
C ASP A 492 21.50 15.68 -5.92
N PRO A 493 21.43 14.43 -6.41
CA PRO A 493 20.17 13.71 -6.44
C PRO A 493 19.70 13.46 -5.00
N PRO A 494 18.41 13.68 -4.67
CA PRO A 494 17.89 13.39 -3.35
C PRO A 494 18.03 11.89 -3.05
N PRO A 495 18.34 11.50 -1.80
CA PRO A 495 18.33 10.10 -1.43
C PRO A 495 16.91 9.52 -1.60
N ARG A 496 16.84 8.24 -1.97
CA ARG A 496 15.56 7.52 -2.10
C ARG A 496 14.99 7.23 -0.72
N LEU A 497 13.73 7.59 -0.46
CA LEU A 497 13.12 7.50 0.87
C LEU A 497 13.21 6.08 1.46
N GLU A 498 12.93 5.08 0.64
CA GLU A 498 12.95 3.65 0.97
C GLU A 498 14.35 3.12 1.34
N THR A 499 15.41 3.88 1.07
CA THR A 499 16.78 3.52 1.49
C THR A 499 17.11 3.97 2.92
N ILE A 500 16.32 4.89 3.47
CA ILE A 500 16.53 5.48 4.81
C ILE A 500 15.40 5.05 5.76
N ALA A 501 14.16 5.08 5.28
CA ALA A 501 12.99 4.54 5.98
C ALA A 501 12.57 3.24 5.27
N LEU A 502 13.11 2.11 5.74
CA LEU A 502 12.85 0.78 5.16
C LEU A 502 11.37 0.36 5.24
N ASP A 503 10.60 0.99 6.13
CA ASP A 503 9.17 0.81 6.32
C ASP A 503 8.31 1.72 5.44
N ALA A 504 8.90 2.64 4.67
CA ALA A 504 8.16 3.51 3.75
C ALA A 504 7.65 2.73 2.53
N SER A 505 6.38 2.94 2.16
CA SER A 505 5.77 2.28 1.02
C SER A 505 6.36 2.80 -0.31
N PRO A 506 6.50 1.92 -1.32
CA PRO A 506 7.05 2.33 -2.63
C PRO A 506 6.26 3.45 -3.31
N THR A 507 4.95 3.49 -3.07
CA THR A 507 4.05 4.50 -3.64
C THR A 507 4.38 5.89 -3.08
N VAL A 508 4.56 5.99 -1.76
CA VAL A 508 4.95 7.24 -1.10
C VAL A 508 6.36 7.66 -1.48
N ALA A 509 7.30 6.70 -1.55
CA ALA A 509 8.65 6.96 -2.01
C ALA A 509 8.70 7.50 -3.44
N ASN A 510 7.86 7.00 -4.35
CA ASN A 510 7.78 7.48 -5.73
C ASN A 510 7.19 8.90 -5.83
N LEU A 511 6.14 9.20 -5.06
CA LEU A 511 5.60 10.56 -4.96
C LEU A 511 6.67 11.54 -4.46
N VAL A 512 7.37 11.18 -3.39
CA VAL A 512 8.49 11.98 -2.85
C VAL A 512 9.57 12.19 -3.90
N ALA A 513 9.97 11.15 -4.63
CA ALA A 513 10.97 11.26 -5.70
C ALA A 513 10.54 12.24 -6.81
N ARG A 514 9.28 12.17 -7.27
CA ARG A 514 8.72 13.09 -8.27
C ARG A 514 8.66 14.53 -7.76
N CYS A 515 8.24 14.75 -6.51
CA CYS A 515 8.23 16.08 -5.90
C CYS A 515 9.64 16.68 -5.80
N LEU A 516 10.65 15.85 -5.53
CA LEU A 516 12.05 16.26 -5.37
C LEU A 516 12.86 16.33 -6.67
N GLU A 517 12.20 16.26 -7.85
CA GLU A 517 12.85 16.48 -9.14
C GLU A 517 13.50 17.87 -9.21
N LYS A 518 14.69 17.97 -9.83
CA LYS A 518 15.42 19.24 -9.85
C LYS A 518 14.81 20.26 -10.82
N ASP A 519 14.30 19.78 -11.96
CA ASP A 519 13.55 20.60 -12.91
C ASP A 519 12.08 20.71 -12.47
N PRO A 520 11.55 21.92 -12.21
CA PRO A 520 10.17 22.10 -11.78
C PRO A 520 9.14 21.56 -12.79
N ARG A 521 9.50 21.41 -14.07
CA ARG A 521 8.61 20.85 -15.11
C ARG A 521 8.40 19.34 -15.01
N ASN A 522 9.25 18.64 -14.25
CA ASN A 522 9.14 17.20 -14.02
C ASN A 522 8.41 16.87 -12.70
N ARG A 523 8.06 17.89 -11.91
CA ARG A 523 7.27 17.76 -10.68
C ARG A 523 5.77 17.78 -11.00
N PRO A 524 4.91 17.31 -10.08
CA PRO A 524 3.50 17.70 -10.09
C PRO A 524 3.35 19.22 -10.25
N ALA A 525 2.38 19.66 -11.04
CA ALA A 525 2.25 21.06 -11.44
C ALA A 525 1.91 21.97 -10.25
N ASP A 526 1.11 21.48 -9.31
CA ASP A 526 0.68 22.20 -8.11
C ASP A 526 0.27 21.25 -6.97
N ALA A 527 -0.18 21.82 -5.85
CA ALA A 527 -0.60 21.06 -4.68
C ALA A 527 -1.93 20.30 -4.89
N ALA A 528 -2.77 20.68 -5.87
CA ALA A 528 -4.02 19.97 -6.15
C ALA A 528 -3.76 18.64 -6.86
N GLU A 529 -2.76 18.58 -7.74
CA GLU A 529 -2.30 17.33 -8.33
C GLU A 529 -1.77 16.37 -7.27
N VAL A 530 -0.93 16.87 -6.35
CA VAL A 530 -0.41 16.09 -5.21
C VAL A 530 -1.54 15.64 -4.29
N LEU A 531 -2.50 16.51 -3.97
CA LEU A 531 -3.66 16.19 -3.14
C LEU A 531 -4.47 15.04 -3.72
N THR A 532 -4.72 15.06 -5.02
CA THR A 532 -5.49 14.01 -5.71
C THR A 532 -4.81 12.65 -5.55
N GLU A 533 -3.48 12.60 -5.65
CA GLU A 533 -2.69 11.38 -5.47
C GLU A 533 -2.69 10.92 -4.00
N LEU A 534 -2.54 11.85 -3.04
CA LEU A 534 -2.58 11.55 -1.61
C LEU A 534 -3.97 11.09 -1.15
N GLU A 535 -5.04 11.69 -1.63
CA GLU A 535 -6.41 11.27 -1.32
C GLU A 535 -6.70 9.89 -1.90
N GLN A 536 -6.11 9.55 -3.06
CA GLN A 536 -6.14 8.18 -3.56
C GLN A 536 -5.42 7.24 -2.57
N MET A 537 -4.20 7.58 -2.16
CA MET A 537 -3.42 6.78 -1.19
C MET A 537 -4.15 6.60 0.17
N CYS A 538 -4.69 7.69 0.75
CA CYS A 538 -5.34 7.70 2.07
C CYS A 538 -6.74 7.04 2.07
N ASN A 539 -7.52 7.20 1.00
CA ASN A 539 -8.84 6.57 0.88
C ASN A 539 -8.77 5.12 0.39
N GLY A 540 -7.55 4.61 0.15
CA GLY A 540 -7.41 3.29 -0.43
C GLY A 540 -7.87 3.21 -1.89
N VAL A 541 -8.02 4.32 -2.60
CA VAL A 541 -8.13 4.21 -4.05
C VAL A 541 -6.73 3.86 -4.53
N ALA A 542 -6.55 2.63 -5.00
CA ALA A 542 -5.22 2.16 -5.39
C ALA A 542 -4.51 3.18 -6.25
N ALA A 543 -3.29 3.55 -5.85
CA ALA A 543 -2.48 4.49 -6.58
C ALA A 543 -2.35 4.01 -8.04
N LEU A 544 -2.38 4.97 -8.98
CA LEU A 544 -1.92 4.74 -10.34
C LEU A 544 -0.44 4.36 -10.26
N ILE A 545 -0.13 3.07 -10.17
CA ILE A 545 1.25 2.60 -10.16
C ILE A 545 1.78 2.82 -11.58
N THR A 546 2.44 3.96 -11.76
CA THR A 546 2.92 4.46 -13.06
C THR A 546 4.15 3.70 -13.57
N ALA A 547 4.83 2.92 -12.72
CA ALA A 547 5.96 2.07 -13.12
C ALA A 547 6.02 0.78 -12.27
N HIS A 548 5.25 -0.24 -12.68
CA HIS A 548 5.25 -1.56 -12.06
C HIS A 548 5.73 -2.63 -13.08
N PRO A 549 6.72 -3.47 -12.75
CA PRO A 549 7.39 -3.55 -11.45
C PRO A 549 8.48 -2.49 -11.24
N ALA A 550 8.75 -2.17 -9.97
CA ALA A 550 9.87 -1.32 -9.57
C ALA A 550 11.22 -2.05 -9.76
N PRO A 551 12.14 -1.54 -10.60
CA PRO A 551 13.50 -2.07 -10.69
C PRO A 551 14.33 -1.71 -9.46
N PRO A 552 15.38 -2.50 -9.12
CA PRO A 552 16.30 -2.20 -8.03
C PRO A 552 17.28 -1.09 -8.42
N VAL A 553 16.80 0.16 -8.52
CA VAL A 553 17.61 1.31 -8.93
C VAL A 553 18.63 1.63 -7.83
N ARG A 554 19.93 1.57 -8.15
CA ARG A 554 21.00 1.95 -7.22
C ARG A 554 21.39 3.42 -7.37
N ASN A 555 21.33 3.93 -8.60
CA ASN A 555 21.70 5.30 -8.93
C ASN A 555 20.94 5.77 -10.18
N GLU A 556 19.96 6.67 -9.99
CA GLU A 556 19.10 7.21 -11.05
C GLU A 556 19.91 7.86 -12.20
N SER A 557 21.02 8.54 -11.87
CA SER A 557 21.86 9.23 -12.89
C SER A 557 22.56 8.27 -13.87
N LYS A 558 22.70 7.00 -13.50
CA LYS A 558 23.26 5.95 -14.37
C LYS A 558 22.21 5.22 -15.19
N VAL A 559 20.93 5.42 -14.89
CA VAL A 559 19.84 4.79 -15.62
C VAL A 559 19.78 5.37 -17.03
N VAL A 560 19.66 4.48 -18.01
CA VAL A 560 19.46 4.84 -19.41
C VAL A 560 18.11 4.33 -19.85
N THR A 561 17.33 5.21 -20.47
CA THR A 561 16.00 4.92 -20.98
C THR A 561 16.00 5.05 -22.50
N TYR A 562 15.53 4.01 -23.19
CA TYR A 562 15.22 4.03 -24.60
C TYR A 562 13.70 3.90 -24.74
N SER A 563 13.06 4.86 -25.40
CA SER A 563 11.63 4.79 -25.71
C SER A 563 11.43 4.84 -27.21
N PHE A 564 10.66 3.90 -27.73
CA PHE A 564 10.31 3.78 -29.14
C PHE A 564 8.80 3.79 -29.26
N GLU A 565 8.26 4.57 -30.19
CA GLU A 565 6.82 4.67 -30.44
C GLU A 565 6.53 4.34 -31.91
N TRP A 566 5.47 3.57 -32.14
CA TRP A 566 4.93 3.27 -33.45
C TRP A 566 3.43 3.47 -33.45
N GLU A 567 2.91 4.12 -34.49
CA GLU A 567 1.48 4.17 -34.77
C GLU A 567 1.14 3.11 -35.81
N LEU A 568 0.24 2.20 -35.43
CA LEU A 568 -0.22 1.04 -36.19
C LEU A 568 -1.72 1.17 -36.46
N GLN A 569 -2.18 0.68 -37.61
CA GLN A 569 -3.58 0.79 -38.02
C GLN A 569 -4.48 -0.23 -37.31
N SER A 570 -3.92 -1.38 -36.94
CA SER A 570 -4.64 -2.46 -36.27
C SER A 570 -4.98 -2.10 -34.82
N PRO A 571 -6.15 -2.53 -34.30
CA PRO A 571 -6.54 -2.26 -32.92
C PRO A 571 -5.74 -3.12 -31.91
N PRO A 572 -5.67 -2.71 -30.62
CA PRO A 572 -4.82 -3.38 -29.62
C PRO A 572 -5.13 -4.87 -29.42
N ASP A 573 -6.41 -5.25 -29.45
CA ASP A 573 -6.90 -6.61 -29.30
C ASP A 573 -6.45 -7.54 -30.44
N ALA A 574 -6.37 -7.02 -31.66
CA ALA A 574 -5.86 -7.77 -32.81
C ALA A 574 -4.32 -7.90 -32.78
N LEU A 575 -3.61 -6.89 -32.26
CA LEU A 575 -2.15 -6.90 -32.15
C LEU A 575 -1.63 -7.76 -31.00
N TRP A 576 -2.37 -7.77 -29.88
CA TRP A 576 -1.93 -8.38 -28.63
C TRP A 576 -1.40 -9.81 -28.78
N PRO A 577 -2.09 -10.77 -29.43
CA PRO A 577 -1.63 -12.15 -29.55
C PRO A 577 -0.23 -12.29 -30.20
N PHE A 578 0.15 -11.34 -31.03
CA PHE A 578 1.44 -11.33 -31.73
C PHE A 578 2.49 -10.54 -30.97
N VAL A 579 2.14 -9.33 -30.52
CA VAL A 579 3.06 -8.43 -29.79
C VAL A 579 3.44 -9.02 -28.43
N SER A 580 2.51 -9.69 -27.74
CA SER A 580 2.78 -10.34 -26.45
C SER A 580 3.48 -11.70 -26.57
N ASN A 581 3.68 -12.21 -27.79
CA ASN A 581 4.40 -13.46 -28.01
C ASN A 581 5.91 -13.22 -27.97
N THR A 582 6.43 -13.01 -26.76
CA THR A 582 7.84 -12.67 -26.52
C THR A 582 8.81 -13.72 -27.05
N GLU A 583 8.42 -15.00 -27.09
CA GLU A 583 9.21 -16.08 -27.68
C GLU A 583 9.43 -15.84 -29.19
N LYS A 584 8.33 -15.72 -29.97
CA LYS A 584 8.40 -15.46 -31.42
C LYS A 584 9.03 -14.10 -31.72
N MET A 585 8.67 -13.07 -30.97
CA MET A 585 9.24 -11.72 -31.12
C MET A 585 10.75 -11.70 -30.90
N ASN A 586 11.27 -12.40 -29.88
CA ASN A 586 12.70 -12.46 -29.62
C ASN A 586 13.44 -13.19 -30.74
N ARG A 587 12.88 -14.29 -31.28
CA ARG A 587 13.45 -14.99 -32.44
C ARG A 587 13.44 -14.11 -33.68
N ALA A 588 12.30 -13.50 -34.03
CA ALA A 588 12.14 -12.69 -35.24
C ALA A 588 13.02 -11.43 -35.23
N THR A 589 13.31 -10.90 -34.03
CA THR A 589 14.30 -9.82 -33.84
C THR A 589 15.75 -10.33 -33.76
N GLY A 590 15.98 -11.64 -33.97
CA GLY A 590 17.30 -12.26 -34.02
C GLY A 590 18.08 -12.13 -32.72
N LEU A 591 17.40 -12.23 -31.56
CA LEU A 591 18.05 -12.39 -30.27
C LEU A 591 18.53 -13.83 -30.12
N GLU A 592 19.61 -14.05 -29.36
CA GLU A 592 20.11 -15.40 -29.06
C GLU A 592 19.15 -16.14 -28.10
N PRO A 593 19.07 -17.47 -28.18
CA PRO A 593 18.26 -18.26 -27.25
C PRO A 593 18.82 -18.20 -25.82
N VAL A 594 17.92 -18.38 -24.85
CA VAL A 594 18.21 -18.35 -23.41
C VAL A 594 18.25 -19.77 -22.87
N ARG A 595 19.29 -20.08 -22.09
CA ARG A 595 19.34 -21.31 -21.28
C ARG A 595 18.82 -21.01 -19.88
N TYR A 596 17.88 -21.81 -19.41
CA TYR A 596 17.24 -21.66 -18.11
C TYR A 596 17.69 -22.76 -17.14
N GLU A 597 18.12 -22.36 -15.96
CA GLU A 597 18.41 -23.25 -14.82
C GLU A 597 17.36 -22.99 -13.73
N ILE A 598 16.65 -24.04 -13.29
CA ILE A 598 15.58 -23.93 -12.29
C ILE A 598 16.00 -24.71 -11.04
N GLU A 599 16.17 -24.04 -9.92
CA GLU A 599 16.45 -24.66 -8.62
C GLU A 599 15.14 -24.97 -7.88
N SER A 600 14.89 -26.25 -7.59
CA SER A 600 13.74 -26.69 -6.80
C SER A 600 13.97 -26.45 -5.31
N VAL A 601 13.09 -25.69 -4.66
CA VAL A 601 13.10 -25.54 -3.19
C VAL A 601 12.15 -26.58 -2.60
N ARG A 602 12.64 -27.76 -2.19
CA ARG A 602 11.83 -28.69 -1.41
C ARG A 602 11.68 -28.12 0.00
N THR A 603 10.55 -27.54 0.33
CA THR A 603 10.17 -27.22 1.72
C THR A 603 8.94 -28.02 2.11
N GLU A 604 8.93 -28.55 3.33
CA GLU A 604 7.80 -29.30 3.91
C GLU A 604 6.54 -28.43 4.15
N ALA A 605 6.66 -27.12 3.98
CA ALA A 605 5.54 -26.18 4.07
C ALA A 605 4.71 -26.18 2.78
N LYS A 606 3.39 -26.38 2.90
CA LYS A 606 2.36 -26.34 1.83
C LYS A 606 2.25 -25.01 1.04
N ILE A 607 3.21 -24.09 1.19
CA ILE A 607 3.23 -22.78 0.52
C ILE A 607 4.31 -22.84 -0.56
N ALA A 608 3.91 -22.96 -1.82
CA ALA A 608 4.84 -22.98 -2.94
C ALA A 608 5.61 -21.64 -3.02
N SER A 609 6.88 -21.64 -2.62
CA SER A 609 7.80 -20.55 -2.94
C SER A 609 8.09 -20.57 -4.45
N GLN A 610 8.16 -19.41 -5.09
CA GLN A 610 8.56 -19.36 -6.50
C GLN A 610 9.95 -19.98 -6.68
N PRO A 611 10.14 -20.85 -7.69
CA PRO A 611 11.44 -21.44 -7.94
C PRO A 611 12.44 -20.37 -8.34
N ASN A 612 13.67 -20.53 -7.85
CA ASN A 612 14.76 -19.65 -8.25
C ASN A 612 15.16 -20.00 -9.69
N THR A 613 14.67 -19.20 -10.64
CA THR A 613 14.94 -19.41 -12.07
C THR A 613 16.07 -18.48 -12.51
N THR A 614 17.10 -19.05 -13.12
CA THR A 614 18.27 -18.31 -13.59
C THR A 614 18.36 -18.41 -15.11
N GLY A 615 18.47 -17.27 -15.78
CA GLY A 615 18.63 -17.18 -17.23
C GLY A 615 20.10 -16.95 -17.62
N HIS A 616 20.53 -17.61 -18.69
CA HIS A 616 21.86 -17.51 -19.26
C HIS A 616 21.77 -17.23 -20.76
N GLN A 617 22.44 -16.18 -21.23
CA GLN A 617 22.45 -15.81 -22.65
C GLN A 617 23.80 -15.18 -23.01
N ARG A 618 24.19 -15.26 -24.29
CA ARG A 618 25.30 -14.47 -24.82
C ARG A 618 24.75 -13.26 -25.57
N VAL A 619 25.25 -12.06 -25.24
CA VAL A 619 24.88 -10.81 -25.92
C VAL A 619 26.17 -10.19 -26.46
N ALA A 620 26.25 -10.01 -27.79
CA ALA A 620 27.46 -9.55 -28.48
C ALA A 620 28.73 -10.33 -28.07
N GLY A 621 28.61 -11.66 -27.90
CA GLY A 621 29.70 -12.55 -27.49
C GLY A 621 29.98 -12.61 -25.98
N LEU A 622 29.39 -11.74 -25.17
CA LEU A 622 29.58 -11.69 -23.72
C LEU A 622 28.54 -12.52 -22.99
N ALA A 623 28.96 -13.30 -21.99
CA ALA A 623 28.06 -14.10 -21.17
C ALA A 623 27.30 -13.21 -20.17
N MET A 624 25.97 -13.34 -20.17
CA MET A 624 25.04 -12.68 -19.27
C MET A 624 24.35 -13.73 -18.41
N LYS A 625 24.25 -13.48 -17.10
CA LYS A 625 23.51 -14.32 -16.15
C LYS A 625 22.59 -13.44 -15.31
N TRP A 626 21.33 -13.85 -15.14
CA TRP A 626 20.35 -13.09 -14.35
C TRP A 626 19.38 -14.00 -13.60
N LYS A 627 18.78 -13.46 -12.54
CA LYS A 627 17.61 -14.04 -11.91
C LYS A 627 16.37 -13.64 -12.69
N GLU A 628 15.60 -14.62 -13.16
CA GLU A 628 14.34 -14.40 -13.88
C GLU A 628 13.23 -14.12 -12.89
N HIS A 629 12.55 -12.99 -13.08
CA HIS A 629 11.38 -12.61 -12.29
C HIS A 629 10.11 -12.92 -13.09
N PRO A 630 8.98 -13.20 -12.42
CA PRO A 630 7.69 -13.34 -13.09
C PRO A 630 7.38 -12.10 -13.91
N PHE A 631 7.00 -12.32 -15.18
CA PHE A 631 6.61 -11.22 -16.05
C PHE A 631 5.30 -10.64 -15.57
N GLU A 632 5.03 -9.41 -15.96
CA GLU A 632 3.76 -8.78 -15.64
C GLU A 632 3.06 -8.41 -16.91
N TRP A 633 1.74 -8.55 -16.93
CA TRP A 633 0.94 -8.14 -18.07
C TRP A 633 -0.49 -7.89 -17.69
N ILE A 634 -1.12 -7.07 -18.54
CA ILE A 634 -2.55 -6.84 -18.61
C ILE A 634 -2.89 -7.03 -20.08
N GLU A 635 -3.69 -8.06 -20.37
CA GLU A 635 -4.07 -8.41 -21.73
C GLU A 635 -4.67 -7.24 -22.50
N GLY A 636 -4.26 -7.11 -23.76
CA GLY A 636 -4.65 -6.01 -24.65
C GLY A 636 -4.04 -4.64 -24.32
N SER A 637 -3.29 -4.52 -23.21
CA SER A 637 -2.81 -3.23 -22.71
C SER A 637 -1.28 -3.17 -22.59
N ARG A 638 -0.65 -3.99 -21.76
CA ARG A 638 0.80 -3.90 -21.55
C ARG A 638 1.42 -5.20 -21.05
N TYR A 639 2.71 -5.39 -21.32
CA TYR A 639 3.53 -6.36 -20.60
C TYR A 639 4.89 -5.78 -20.21
N VAL A 640 5.45 -6.27 -19.11
CA VAL A 640 6.72 -5.81 -18.55
C VAL A 640 7.60 -6.98 -18.14
N VAL A 641 8.89 -6.86 -18.47
CA VAL A 641 9.93 -7.86 -18.19
C VAL A 641 11.02 -7.20 -17.35
N LEU A 642 11.22 -7.67 -16.12
CA LEU A 642 12.34 -7.28 -15.26
C LEU A 642 13.38 -8.39 -15.21
N ARG A 643 14.64 -8.04 -15.46
CA ARG A 643 15.78 -8.94 -15.25
C ARG A 643 16.83 -8.28 -14.37
N VAL A 644 17.24 -8.98 -13.32
CA VAL A 644 18.29 -8.56 -12.39
C VAL A 644 19.52 -9.43 -12.60
N PHE A 645 20.59 -8.83 -13.14
CA PHE A 645 21.76 -9.57 -13.60
C PHE A 645 22.73 -9.83 -12.46
N THR A 646 23.12 -11.09 -12.30
CA THR A 646 24.19 -11.50 -11.38
C THR A 646 25.57 -11.33 -12.03
N SER A 647 25.67 -11.43 -13.36
CA SER A 647 26.90 -11.17 -14.12
C SER A 647 26.59 -10.60 -15.52
N GLY A 648 27.60 -10.02 -16.19
CA GLY A 648 27.44 -9.38 -17.51
C GLY A 648 27.57 -7.84 -17.49
N LEU A 649 26.97 -7.15 -18.46
CA LEU A 649 27.15 -5.71 -18.67
C LEU A 649 26.19 -4.79 -17.88
N LEU A 650 25.08 -5.32 -17.39
CA LEU A 650 24.00 -4.55 -16.77
C LEU A 650 23.83 -4.97 -15.30
N HIS A 651 23.34 -4.07 -14.44
CA HIS A 651 22.84 -4.44 -13.11
C HIS A 651 21.42 -4.99 -13.20
N TRP A 652 20.56 -4.31 -13.94
CA TRP A 652 19.19 -4.71 -14.23
C TRP A 652 18.73 -4.06 -15.54
N TYR A 653 17.70 -4.63 -16.17
CA TYR A 653 16.89 -3.91 -17.15
C TYR A 653 15.40 -4.22 -16.96
N VAL A 654 14.56 -3.26 -17.35
CA VAL A 654 13.11 -3.37 -17.48
C VAL A 654 12.75 -3.07 -18.92
N ALA A 655 12.07 -4.00 -19.60
CA ALA A 655 11.46 -3.74 -20.89
C ALA A 655 9.95 -3.79 -20.76
N GLU A 656 9.29 -2.69 -21.13
CA GLU A 656 7.85 -2.52 -21.14
C GLU A 656 7.36 -2.31 -22.57
N VAL A 657 6.24 -2.94 -22.91
CA VAL A 657 5.50 -2.68 -24.14
C VAL A 657 4.07 -2.34 -23.76
N GLN A 658 3.59 -1.18 -24.22
CA GLN A 658 2.26 -0.64 -23.99
C GLN A 658 1.54 -0.46 -25.33
N LEU A 659 0.25 -0.80 -25.36
CA LEU A 659 -0.66 -0.62 -26.48
C LEU A 659 -1.77 0.32 -26.01
N GLU A 660 -1.82 1.51 -26.59
CA GLU A 660 -2.85 2.52 -26.34
C GLU A 660 -3.76 2.61 -27.58
N ARG A 661 -5.08 2.51 -27.40
CA ARG A 661 -6.04 2.66 -28.50
C ARG A 661 -6.09 4.13 -28.94
N LEU A 662 -5.93 4.38 -30.25
CA LEU A 662 -6.08 5.71 -30.85
C LEU A 662 -7.54 6.01 -31.15
N ALA A 663 -7.92 7.30 -31.17
CA ALA A 663 -9.28 7.74 -31.47
C ALA A 663 -9.80 7.26 -32.84
N GLY A 664 -8.91 7.04 -33.82
CA GLY A 664 -9.23 6.49 -35.14
C GLY A 664 -9.32 4.97 -35.21
N GLY A 665 -9.28 4.25 -34.08
CA GLY A 665 -9.40 2.79 -34.02
C GLY A 665 -8.09 1.99 -34.05
N GLY A 666 -6.98 2.60 -34.47
CA GLY A 666 -5.64 1.99 -34.46
C GLY A 666 -4.96 1.97 -33.09
N THR A 667 -3.65 1.69 -33.07
CA THR A 667 -2.86 1.51 -31.85
C THR A 667 -1.61 2.37 -31.84
N LYS A 668 -1.37 3.08 -30.73
CA LYS A 668 -0.06 3.62 -30.38
C LYS A 668 0.68 2.58 -29.54
N LEU A 669 1.68 1.95 -30.13
CA LEU A 669 2.55 0.99 -29.46
C LEU A 669 3.80 1.71 -28.95
N ARG A 670 4.01 1.71 -27.64
CA ARG A 670 5.22 2.24 -26.99
C ARG A 670 6.03 1.10 -26.42
N SER A 671 7.30 1.00 -26.80
CA SER A 671 8.27 0.11 -26.17
C SER A 671 9.32 0.93 -25.43
N THR A 672 9.39 0.74 -24.11
CA THR A 672 10.32 1.45 -23.24
C THR A 672 11.27 0.45 -22.58
N ILE A 673 12.57 0.69 -22.71
CA ILE A 673 13.63 -0.13 -22.11
C ILE A 673 14.43 0.77 -21.18
N ARG A 674 14.36 0.49 -19.88
CA ARG A 674 15.17 1.13 -18.83
C ARG A 674 16.23 0.17 -18.35
N MET A 675 17.44 0.64 -18.11
CA MET A 675 18.52 -0.20 -17.59
C MET A 675 19.56 0.60 -16.81
N GLU A 676 20.31 -0.10 -15.96
CA GLU A 676 21.48 0.46 -15.28
C GLU A 676 22.75 -0.26 -15.78
N PRO A 677 23.55 0.36 -16.67
CA PRO A 677 24.82 -0.21 -17.14
C PRO A 677 25.89 -0.24 -16.04
N ARG A 678 26.68 -1.32 -15.98
CA ARG A 678 27.79 -1.44 -15.01
C ARG A 678 28.97 -0.51 -15.30
N SER A 679 29.12 -0.05 -16.53
CA SER A 679 30.23 0.79 -16.97
C SER A 679 29.85 1.70 -18.13
N TRP A 680 30.70 2.69 -18.42
CA TRP A 680 30.52 3.58 -19.59
C TRP A 680 30.61 2.80 -20.92
N ILE A 681 31.39 1.72 -20.99
CA ILE A 681 31.47 0.83 -22.16
C ILE A 681 30.13 0.10 -22.35
N ALA A 682 29.55 -0.42 -21.26
CA ALA A 682 28.22 -1.03 -21.30
C ALA A 682 27.15 -0.04 -21.78
N ARG A 683 27.25 1.24 -21.37
CA ARG A 683 26.37 2.31 -21.84
C ARG A 683 26.51 2.57 -23.35
N LEU A 684 27.74 2.56 -23.88
CA LEU A 684 27.99 2.72 -25.31
C LEU A 684 27.45 1.53 -26.12
N LEU A 685 27.71 0.30 -25.66
CA LEU A 685 27.17 -0.91 -26.28
C LEU A 685 25.64 -0.92 -26.29
N ALA A 686 25.00 -0.55 -25.18
CA ALA A 686 23.54 -0.44 -25.10
C ALA A 686 22.98 0.57 -26.11
N ARG A 687 23.65 1.72 -26.31
CA ARG A 687 23.23 2.74 -27.28
C ARG A 687 23.17 2.19 -28.70
N PHE A 688 24.11 1.33 -29.07
CA PHE A 688 24.16 0.75 -30.41
C PHE A 688 23.26 -0.48 -30.56
N GLU A 689 23.39 -1.47 -29.67
CA GLU A 689 22.62 -2.71 -29.74
C GLU A 689 21.11 -2.46 -29.54
N ILE A 690 20.73 -1.60 -28.60
CA ILE A 690 19.32 -1.35 -28.29
C ILE A 690 18.80 -0.14 -29.07
N GLY A 691 19.48 1.00 -28.95
CA GLY A 691 19.03 2.27 -29.54
C GLY A 691 18.99 2.29 -31.07
N VAL A 692 19.79 1.45 -31.74
CA VAL A 692 19.87 1.41 -33.22
C VAL A 692 19.44 0.06 -33.78
N LYS A 693 20.16 -1.02 -33.47
CA LYS A 693 19.93 -2.34 -34.09
C LYS A 693 18.57 -2.92 -33.71
N TYR A 694 18.30 -3.03 -32.41
CA TYR A 694 17.07 -3.64 -31.92
C TYR A 694 15.82 -2.86 -32.33
N ARG A 695 15.86 -1.52 -32.22
CA ARG A 695 14.79 -0.64 -32.71
C ARG A 695 14.42 -0.92 -34.18
N ARG A 696 15.40 -1.00 -35.09
CA ARG A 696 15.15 -1.25 -36.52
C ARG A 696 14.50 -2.61 -36.75
N LYS A 697 14.94 -3.64 -36.02
CA LYS A 697 14.36 -4.98 -36.14
C LYS A 697 12.93 -5.02 -35.60
N LEU A 698 12.66 -4.38 -34.46
CA LEU A 698 11.30 -4.24 -33.93
C LEU A 698 10.39 -3.52 -34.91
N GLU A 699 10.85 -2.43 -35.51
CA GLU A 699 10.09 -1.69 -36.51
C GLU A 699 9.71 -2.56 -37.70
N THR A 700 10.66 -3.35 -38.24
CA THR A 700 10.39 -4.30 -39.33
C THR A 700 9.30 -5.31 -38.94
N VAL A 701 9.39 -5.90 -37.75
CA VAL A 701 8.46 -6.93 -37.29
C VAL A 701 7.08 -6.32 -37.01
N TYR A 702 6.98 -5.22 -36.26
CA TYR A 702 5.69 -4.58 -35.95
C TYR A 702 4.97 -4.05 -37.19
N ARG A 703 5.68 -3.43 -38.13
CA ARG A 703 5.08 -2.97 -39.41
C ARG A 703 4.59 -4.13 -40.26
N ARG A 704 5.23 -5.29 -40.15
CA ARG A 704 4.76 -6.49 -40.84
C ARG A 704 3.49 -7.04 -40.21
N ILE A 705 3.47 -7.20 -38.87
CA ILE A 705 2.28 -7.66 -38.14
C ILE A 705 1.08 -6.78 -38.52
N ASP A 706 1.26 -5.45 -38.45
CA ASP A 706 0.20 -4.49 -38.78
C ASP A 706 -0.26 -4.62 -40.24
N ARG A 707 0.67 -4.76 -41.20
CA ARG A 707 0.31 -4.94 -42.62
C ARG A 707 -0.51 -6.20 -42.86
N VAL A 708 -0.14 -7.32 -42.22
CA VAL A 708 -0.86 -8.59 -42.38
C VAL A 708 -2.26 -8.49 -41.78
N LEU A 709 -2.40 -7.86 -40.62
CA LEU A 709 -3.71 -7.68 -39.97
C LEU A 709 -4.63 -6.72 -40.73
N VAL A 710 -4.09 -5.62 -41.28
CA VAL A 710 -4.85 -4.68 -42.13
C VAL A 710 -5.31 -5.32 -43.43
N GLY A 711 -4.50 -6.22 -44.02
CA GLY A 711 -4.85 -6.97 -45.22
C GLY A 711 -5.99 -7.97 -45.05
N GLY A 712 -6.51 -8.11 -43.83
CA GLY A 712 -7.50 -9.12 -43.44
C GLY A 712 -6.82 -10.39 -42.91
N PRO A 713 -7.44 -11.10 -41.95
CA PRO A 713 -6.86 -12.30 -41.37
C PRO A 713 -6.73 -13.39 -42.44
N ASN A 714 -5.51 -13.63 -42.91
CA ASN A 714 -5.18 -14.83 -43.67
C ASN A 714 -4.60 -15.88 -42.70
N PRO A 715 -5.31 -16.99 -42.44
CA PRO A 715 -4.85 -18.01 -41.50
C PRO A 715 -3.55 -18.70 -41.94
N GLU A 716 -3.15 -18.59 -43.21
CA GLU A 716 -1.94 -19.20 -43.76
C GLU A 716 -0.67 -18.37 -43.52
N ILE A 717 -0.79 -17.06 -43.27
CA ILE A 717 0.37 -16.17 -43.11
C ILE A 717 0.63 -15.93 -41.62
N ASP A 718 1.81 -16.31 -41.14
CA ASP A 718 2.27 -15.89 -39.80
C ASP A 718 2.60 -14.38 -39.81
N PRO A 719 1.97 -13.55 -38.96
CA PRO A 719 2.24 -12.12 -38.93
C PRO A 719 3.64 -11.74 -38.42
N ILE A 720 4.30 -12.64 -37.68
CA ILE A 720 5.62 -12.43 -37.07
C ILE A 720 6.72 -13.01 -37.95
N ASP A 721 6.67 -14.32 -38.21
CA ASP A 721 7.76 -15.06 -38.87
C ASP A 721 7.70 -14.95 -40.40
N PRO A 722 8.84 -14.82 -41.10
CA PRO A 722 8.88 -14.81 -42.58
C PRO A 722 8.27 -16.08 -43.17
N GLU A 723 7.81 -15.97 -44.41
CA GLU A 723 7.31 -17.12 -45.16
C GLU A 723 8.35 -18.24 -45.19
N ILE A 724 7.90 -19.46 -44.91
CA ILE A 724 8.79 -20.58 -44.67
C ILE A 724 9.05 -21.31 -45.98
N VAL A 725 10.33 -21.48 -46.30
CA VAL A 725 10.74 -22.18 -47.51
C VAL A 725 11.02 -23.64 -47.17
N LEU A 726 10.06 -24.52 -47.45
CA LEU A 726 10.24 -25.96 -47.30
C LEU A 726 11.28 -26.52 -48.27
N SER A 727 12.08 -27.49 -47.81
CA SER A 727 12.98 -28.27 -48.66
C SER A 727 12.19 -29.09 -49.70
N PRO A 728 12.77 -29.42 -50.87
CA PRO A 728 12.09 -30.25 -51.87
C PRO A 728 11.60 -31.59 -51.32
N ALA A 729 12.39 -32.22 -50.42
CA ALA A 729 12.03 -33.47 -49.77
C ALA A 729 10.82 -33.31 -48.84
N ALA A 730 10.80 -32.25 -48.01
CA ALA A 730 9.67 -31.95 -47.14
C ALA A 730 8.38 -31.67 -47.95
N ARG A 731 8.48 -30.91 -49.04
CA ARG A 731 7.34 -30.67 -49.95
C ARG A 731 6.79 -31.97 -50.53
N GLN A 732 7.66 -32.85 -51.01
CA GLN A 732 7.25 -34.14 -51.54
C GLN A 732 6.61 -35.03 -50.46
N ARG A 733 7.14 -34.99 -49.23
CA ARG A 733 6.61 -35.73 -48.08
C ARG A 733 5.20 -35.25 -47.70
N ILE A 734 4.99 -33.93 -47.64
CA ILE A 734 3.67 -33.31 -47.38
C ILE A 734 2.69 -33.64 -48.51
N GLN A 735 3.11 -33.53 -49.77
CA GLN A 735 2.26 -33.84 -50.92
C GLN A 735 1.74 -35.28 -50.90
N ARG A 736 2.64 -36.26 -50.65
CA ARG A 736 2.24 -37.67 -50.52
C ARG A 736 1.27 -37.89 -49.36
N ALA A 737 1.50 -37.22 -48.23
CA ALA A 737 0.61 -37.33 -47.09
C ALA A 737 -0.77 -36.73 -47.39
N SER A 738 -0.84 -35.62 -48.14
CA SER A 738 -2.08 -35.04 -48.62
C SER A 738 -2.90 -36.04 -49.46
N GLU A 739 -2.27 -36.66 -50.47
CA GLU A 739 -2.92 -37.67 -51.32
C GLU A 739 -3.42 -38.88 -50.51
N GLN A 740 -2.67 -39.30 -49.50
CA GLN A 740 -3.05 -40.41 -48.61
C GLN A 740 -4.18 -40.04 -47.63
N LEU A 741 -4.19 -38.82 -47.10
CA LEU A 741 -5.27 -38.34 -46.24
C LEU A 741 -6.59 -38.29 -47.02
N MET A 742 -6.57 -37.75 -48.24
CA MET A 742 -7.75 -37.65 -49.11
C MET A 742 -8.35 -39.02 -49.47
N THR A 743 -7.54 -40.08 -49.49
CA THR A 743 -7.98 -41.46 -49.77
C THR A 743 -8.36 -42.26 -48.52
N SER A 744 -8.11 -41.72 -47.32
CA SER A 744 -8.36 -42.39 -46.04
C SER A 744 -9.73 -42.09 -45.42
N GLY A 745 -10.63 -41.43 -46.16
CA GLY A 745 -11.97 -41.09 -45.67
C GLY A 745 -12.00 -39.90 -44.70
N VAL A 746 -10.89 -39.17 -44.57
CA VAL A 746 -10.81 -37.90 -43.81
C VAL A 746 -11.59 -36.82 -44.57
N GLU A 747 -12.26 -35.95 -43.82
CA GLU A 747 -12.97 -34.80 -44.40
C GLU A 747 -12.00 -33.91 -45.20
N PRO A 748 -12.27 -33.64 -46.49
CA PRO A 748 -11.32 -32.97 -47.38
C PRO A 748 -10.85 -31.60 -46.88
N ARG A 749 -11.74 -30.77 -46.33
CA ARG A 749 -11.36 -29.42 -45.88
C ARG A 749 -10.44 -29.47 -44.66
N ALA A 750 -10.66 -30.40 -43.72
CA ALA A 750 -9.78 -30.62 -42.58
C ALA A 750 -8.41 -31.15 -43.01
N ALA A 751 -8.35 -32.06 -43.97
CA ALA A 751 -7.09 -32.56 -44.54
C ALA A 751 -6.30 -31.43 -45.23
N GLU A 752 -6.96 -30.66 -46.09
CA GLU A 752 -6.37 -29.50 -46.78
C GLU A 752 -5.88 -28.43 -45.79
N ALA A 753 -6.68 -28.11 -44.78
CA ALA A 753 -6.32 -27.17 -43.73
C ALA A 753 -5.08 -27.61 -42.94
N LEU A 754 -5.01 -28.89 -42.54
CA LEU A 754 -3.86 -29.45 -41.83
C LEU A 754 -2.59 -29.44 -42.69
N ILE A 755 -2.71 -29.81 -43.96
CA ILE A 755 -1.60 -29.83 -44.92
C ILE A 755 -1.11 -28.41 -45.22
N SER A 756 -2.02 -27.46 -45.46
CA SER A 756 -1.67 -26.04 -45.63
C SER A 756 -0.96 -25.50 -44.38
N TYR A 757 -1.46 -25.84 -43.18
CA TYR A 757 -0.85 -25.44 -41.93
C TYR A 757 0.59 -25.98 -41.77
N LEU A 758 0.83 -27.25 -42.08
CA LEU A 758 2.19 -27.82 -42.08
C LEU A 758 3.12 -27.14 -43.09
N GLY A 759 2.55 -26.63 -44.19
CA GLY A 759 3.27 -25.90 -45.23
C GLY A 759 3.74 -24.52 -44.79
N HIS A 760 2.87 -23.75 -44.15
CA HIS A 760 3.05 -22.31 -43.98
C HIS A 760 3.22 -21.84 -42.53
N ALA A 761 2.77 -22.62 -41.53
CA ALA A 761 2.85 -22.22 -40.13
C ALA A 761 4.29 -22.21 -39.60
N SER A 762 4.58 -21.34 -38.62
CA SER A 762 5.91 -21.21 -38.00
C SER A 762 6.41 -22.53 -37.40
N ASP A 763 7.73 -22.69 -37.29
CA ASP A 763 8.32 -23.90 -36.69
C ASP A 763 7.81 -24.15 -35.26
N GLN A 764 7.51 -23.10 -34.50
CA GLN A 764 6.92 -23.22 -33.16
C GLN A 764 5.46 -23.68 -33.19
N ASP A 765 4.69 -23.20 -34.15
CA ASP A 765 3.28 -23.58 -34.29
C ASP A 765 3.12 -25.04 -34.68
N VAL A 766 4.05 -25.56 -35.50
CA VAL A 766 4.10 -26.97 -35.88
C VAL A 766 4.86 -27.85 -34.88
N ALA A 767 5.62 -27.25 -33.95
CA ALA A 767 6.19 -27.96 -32.81
C ALA A 767 5.12 -28.42 -31.82
N ARG A 768 3.97 -27.72 -31.79
CA ARG A 768 2.90 -27.92 -30.82
C ARG A 768 1.53 -27.62 -31.42
N ILE A 769 1.02 -28.57 -32.20
CA ILE A 769 -0.26 -28.48 -32.90
C ILE A 769 -1.40 -28.97 -32.00
N ARG A 770 -2.30 -28.06 -31.61
CA ARG A 770 -3.56 -28.39 -30.92
C ARG A 770 -4.68 -28.51 -31.95
N PRO A 771 -5.25 -29.70 -32.19
CA PRO A 771 -6.21 -29.91 -33.28
C PRO A 771 -7.50 -29.10 -33.10
N LEU A 772 -7.97 -28.89 -31.86
CA LEU A 772 -9.17 -28.09 -31.61
C LEU A 772 -8.95 -26.59 -31.88
N ALA A 773 -7.77 -26.06 -31.51
CA ALA A 773 -7.40 -24.69 -31.85
C ALA A 773 -7.25 -24.52 -33.37
N LEU A 774 -6.72 -25.55 -34.04
CA LEU A 774 -6.57 -25.56 -35.49
C LEU A 774 -7.93 -25.64 -36.20
N ALA A 775 -8.87 -26.44 -35.67
CA ALA A 775 -10.23 -26.55 -36.17
C ALA A 775 -10.94 -25.19 -36.14
N ALA A 776 -10.86 -24.50 -35.00
CA ALA A 776 -11.40 -23.16 -34.84
C ALA A 776 -10.73 -22.14 -35.78
N LYS A 777 -9.40 -22.22 -35.95
CA LYS A 777 -8.64 -21.33 -36.85
C LYS A 777 -9.08 -21.43 -38.31
N PHE A 778 -9.37 -22.64 -38.78
CA PHE A 778 -9.76 -22.89 -40.19
C PHE A 778 -11.27 -23.01 -40.40
N GLY A 779 -12.08 -22.89 -39.34
CA GLY A 779 -13.54 -23.01 -39.41
C GLY A 779 -14.01 -24.39 -39.90
N VAL A 780 -13.31 -25.46 -39.46
CA VAL A 780 -13.66 -26.85 -39.78
C VAL A 780 -14.20 -27.57 -38.54
N PRO A 781 -15.05 -28.61 -38.68
CA PRO A 781 -15.56 -29.36 -37.53
C PRO A 781 -14.45 -29.95 -36.67
N GLU A 782 -14.59 -29.88 -35.34
CA GLU A 782 -13.56 -30.35 -34.40
C GLU A 782 -13.19 -31.83 -34.61
N GLU A 783 -14.20 -32.69 -34.75
CA GLU A 783 -14.00 -34.13 -34.95
C GLU A 783 -13.28 -34.43 -36.28
N ALA A 784 -13.59 -33.68 -37.34
CA ALA A 784 -12.93 -33.82 -38.64
C ALA A 784 -11.43 -33.47 -38.57
N MET A 785 -11.08 -32.40 -37.84
CA MET A 785 -9.68 -32.01 -37.64
C MET A 785 -8.93 -32.97 -36.69
N ILE A 786 -9.60 -33.51 -35.66
CA ILE A 786 -9.03 -34.58 -34.82
C ILE A 786 -8.71 -35.80 -35.69
N ASP A 787 -9.65 -36.25 -36.52
CA ASP A 787 -9.47 -37.38 -37.42
C ASP A 787 -8.33 -37.15 -38.42
N ALA A 788 -8.27 -35.96 -39.03
CA ALA A 788 -7.19 -35.57 -39.92
C ALA A 788 -5.81 -35.65 -39.23
N ALA A 789 -5.70 -35.12 -38.01
CA ALA A 789 -4.46 -35.14 -37.23
C ALA A 789 -4.04 -36.56 -36.84
N LEU A 790 -4.99 -37.42 -36.46
CA LEU A 790 -4.74 -38.83 -36.13
C LEU A 790 -4.27 -39.64 -37.33
N HIS A 791 -4.90 -39.47 -38.50
CA HIS A 791 -4.45 -40.12 -39.73
C HIS A 791 -3.08 -39.60 -40.16
N ALA A 792 -2.84 -38.29 -40.08
CA ALA A 792 -1.53 -37.69 -40.36
C ALA A 792 -0.44 -38.22 -39.42
N ALA A 793 -0.78 -38.49 -38.16
CA ALA A 793 0.13 -39.15 -37.22
C ALA A 793 0.39 -40.61 -37.61
N LYS A 794 -0.63 -41.34 -38.10
CA LYS A 794 -0.46 -42.72 -38.58
C LYS A 794 0.45 -42.79 -39.81
N LEU A 795 0.34 -41.81 -40.70
CA LEU A 795 1.20 -41.64 -41.87
C LEU A 795 2.61 -41.17 -41.51
N GLY A 796 2.88 -40.85 -40.24
CA GLY A 796 4.19 -40.43 -39.75
C GLY A 796 4.61 -39.03 -40.18
N VAL A 797 3.68 -38.18 -40.64
CA VAL A 797 3.97 -36.74 -40.86
C VAL A 797 3.75 -35.90 -39.60
N LEU A 798 2.97 -36.44 -38.66
CA LEU A 798 2.86 -35.92 -37.30
C LEU A 798 3.34 -36.97 -36.29
N GLY A 799 3.89 -36.50 -35.17
CA GLY A 799 4.10 -37.30 -33.96
C GLY A 799 3.11 -36.90 -32.88
N MET A 800 2.59 -37.88 -32.14
CA MET A 800 1.76 -37.62 -30.96
C MET A 800 2.62 -37.30 -29.74
N VAL A 801 2.20 -36.30 -28.96
CA VAL A 801 2.82 -35.91 -27.70
C VAL A 801 1.75 -35.64 -26.65
N TRP A 802 1.97 -36.17 -25.46
CA TRP A 802 1.04 -36.15 -24.34
C TRP A 802 1.57 -35.27 -23.23
N ASP A 803 0.79 -34.29 -22.84
CA ASP A 803 1.23 -33.26 -21.90
C ASP A 803 0.53 -33.47 -20.58
N VAL A 804 1.34 -33.66 -19.57
CA VAL A 804 0.88 -33.66 -18.19
C VAL A 804 0.80 -32.21 -17.75
N ILE A 805 -0.41 -31.69 -17.60
CA ILE A 805 -0.72 -30.31 -17.29
C ILE A 805 -0.69 -30.11 -15.77
N CYS A 806 0.10 -29.15 -15.31
CA CYS A 806 0.14 -28.76 -13.91
C CYS A 806 -1.18 -28.13 -13.45
N PRO A 807 -1.76 -28.51 -12.30
CA PRO A 807 -3.01 -27.92 -11.79
C PRO A 807 -2.83 -26.45 -11.35
N SER A 808 -1.60 -26.06 -10.99
CA SER A 808 -1.29 -24.72 -10.49
C SER A 808 -0.98 -23.71 -11.59
N CYS A 809 -0.22 -24.04 -12.63
CA CYS A 809 0.07 -23.10 -13.73
C CYS A 809 -0.59 -23.44 -15.06
N ARG A 810 -1.27 -24.59 -15.16
CA ARG A 810 -1.97 -25.08 -16.37
C ARG A 810 -1.12 -25.10 -17.65
N ILE A 811 0.20 -25.17 -17.50
CA ILE A 811 1.15 -25.46 -18.57
C ILE A 811 1.66 -26.90 -18.42
N PRO A 812 2.20 -27.51 -19.49
CA PRO A 812 2.82 -28.83 -19.42
C PRO A 812 3.96 -28.87 -18.39
N SER A 813 3.85 -29.73 -17.38
CA SER A 813 4.93 -30.07 -16.46
C SER A 813 5.90 -31.09 -17.06
N SER A 814 5.38 -31.99 -17.89
CA SER A 814 6.15 -32.98 -18.63
C SER A 814 5.42 -33.32 -19.93
N VAL A 815 6.20 -33.77 -20.92
CA VAL A 815 5.72 -34.18 -22.24
C VAL A 815 6.23 -35.59 -22.49
N VAL A 816 5.33 -36.53 -22.80
CA VAL A 816 5.66 -37.92 -23.09
C VAL A 816 5.11 -38.37 -24.44
N GLU A 817 5.73 -39.36 -25.05
CA GLU A 817 5.37 -39.81 -26.41
C GLU A 817 4.27 -40.89 -26.43
N SER A 818 3.88 -41.40 -25.26
CA SER A 818 2.83 -42.42 -25.13
C SER A 818 2.15 -42.33 -23.77
N LEU A 819 0.83 -42.55 -23.75
CA LEU A 819 0.02 -42.65 -22.54
C LEU A 819 0.57 -43.68 -21.53
N ALA A 820 1.20 -44.76 -22.01
CA ALA A 820 1.73 -45.82 -21.16
C ALA A 820 2.92 -45.38 -20.28
N LYS A 821 3.55 -44.24 -20.61
CA LYS A 821 4.70 -43.65 -19.89
C LYS A 821 4.28 -42.57 -18.88
N ILE A 822 2.98 -42.30 -18.71
CA ILE A 822 2.49 -41.31 -17.74
C ILE A 822 2.51 -41.95 -16.35
N GLU A 823 3.14 -41.26 -15.40
CA GLU A 823 3.18 -41.65 -13.99
C GLU A 823 1.94 -41.13 -13.25
N GLU A 824 1.53 -41.83 -12.18
CA GLU A 824 0.40 -41.41 -11.32
C GLU A 824 0.67 -40.09 -10.59
N HIS A 825 1.94 -39.81 -10.31
CA HIS A 825 2.38 -38.61 -9.62
C HIS A 825 3.30 -37.82 -10.54
N ALA A 826 3.01 -36.54 -10.75
CA ALA A 826 3.83 -35.64 -11.54
C ALA A 826 4.40 -34.52 -10.67
N SER A 827 5.49 -33.91 -11.17
CA SER A 827 6.05 -32.71 -10.56
C SER A 827 6.17 -31.61 -11.59
N CYS A 828 5.74 -30.40 -11.22
CA CYS A 828 5.92 -29.22 -12.06
C CYS A 828 7.18 -28.48 -11.62
N LYS A 829 8.18 -28.41 -12.49
CA LYS A 829 9.42 -27.65 -12.23
C LYS A 829 9.16 -26.14 -12.10
N THR A 830 8.21 -25.60 -12.87
CA THR A 830 7.85 -24.18 -12.88
C THR A 830 7.08 -23.73 -11.64
N CYS A 831 6.21 -24.59 -11.09
CA CYS A 831 5.50 -24.30 -9.84
C CYS A 831 6.20 -24.86 -8.61
N ASN A 832 7.17 -25.76 -8.81
CA ASN A 832 7.85 -26.50 -7.76
C ASN A 832 6.88 -27.24 -6.82
N ILE A 833 5.89 -27.94 -7.40
CA ILE A 833 4.89 -28.75 -6.68
C ILE A 833 4.87 -30.18 -7.20
N GLY A 834 4.56 -31.13 -6.31
CA GLY A 834 4.10 -32.48 -6.69
C GLY A 834 2.57 -32.53 -6.70
N PHE A 835 1.99 -33.29 -7.62
CA PHE A 835 0.54 -33.46 -7.72
C PHE A 835 0.19 -34.82 -8.34
N ASP A 836 -0.99 -35.32 -7.99
CA ASP A 836 -1.55 -36.54 -8.57
C ASP A 836 -2.15 -36.22 -9.95
N VAL A 837 -1.85 -37.06 -10.93
CA VAL A 837 -2.28 -36.85 -12.31
C VAL A 837 -3.72 -37.35 -12.48
N ASP A 838 -4.66 -36.41 -12.54
CA ASP A 838 -6.05 -36.71 -12.91
C ASP A 838 -6.16 -36.98 -14.42
N PHE A 839 -6.39 -38.23 -14.84
CA PHE A 839 -6.43 -38.60 -16.26
C PHE A 839 -7.48 -37.81 -17.08
N SER A 840 -8.60 -37.44 -16.45
CA SER A 840 -9.69 -36.75 -17.14
C SER A 840 -9.34 -35.31 -17.50
N ARG A 841 -8.38 -34.72 -16.78
CA ARG A 841 -8.13 -33.28 -16.78
C ARG A 841 -6.66 -32.97 -16.97
N ALA A 842 -5.73 -33.67 -16.35
CA ALA A 842 -4.32 -33.34 -16.35
C ALA A 842 -3.58 -33.81 -17.62
N ILE A 843 -4.22 -34.49 -18.58
CA ILE A 843 -3.51 -35.02 -19.76
C ILE A 843 -4.13 -34.50 -21.05
N GLU A 844 -3.32 -33.82 -21.87
CA GLU A 844 -3.69 -33.24 -23.15
C GLU A 844 -2.87 -33.89 -24.28
N LEU A 845 -3.54 -34.31 -25.37
CA LEU A 845 -2.88 -34.70 -26.62
C LEU A 845 -2.63 -33.46 -27.48
N ALA A 846 -1.40 -33.32 -27.95
CA ALA A 846 -1.10 -32.49 -29.11
C ALA A 846 -0.24 -33.25 -30.11
N PHE A 847 0.01 -32.62 -31.24
CA PHE A 847 0.84 -33.17 -32.30
C PHE A 847 2.06 -32.28 -32.54
N ARG A 848 3.12 -32.89 -33.07
CA ARG A 848 4.30 -32.18 -33.57
C ARG A 848 4.56 -32.60 -35.01
N ALA A 849 5.01 -31.70 -35.87
CA ALA A 849 5.48 -32.09 -37.20
C ALA A 849 6.67 -33.06 -37.08
N ALA A 850 6.71 -34.04 -37.96
CA ALA A 850 7.83 -34.97 -38.01
C ALA A 850 9.12 -34.23 -38.50
N PRO A 851 10.32 -34.58 -37.98
CA PRO A 851 11.56 -33.87 -38.32
C PRO A 851 11.92 -33.88 -39.82
N ASP A 852 11.48 -34.90 -40.57
CA ASP A 852 11.64 -35.02 -42.02
C ASP A 852 10.65 -34.12 -42.81
N VAL A 853 9.63 -33.60 -42.13
CA VAL A 853 8.67 -32.62 -42.66
C VAL A 853 9.08 -31.20 -42.28
N ARG A 854 9.44 -30.98 -41.00
CA ARG A 854 9.87 -29.68 -40.46
C ARG A 854 11.01 -29.86 -39.46
N GLU A 855 12.11 -29.15 -39.70
CA GLU A 855 13.17 -29.03 -38.70
C GLU A 855 12.72 -28.03 -37.63
N ILE A 856 12.39 -28.53 -36.44
CA ILE A 856 11.84 -27.70 -35.37
C ILE A 856 12.98 -27.13 -34.51
N GLU A 857 13.04 -25.80 -34.44
CA GLU A 857 13.88 -25.07 -33.50
C GLU A 857 13.39 -25.32 -32.05
N THR A 858 14.10 -26.17 -31.31
CA THR A 858 13.74 -26.52 -29.90
C THR A 858 14.34 -25.58 -28.86
N ARG A 859 15.14 -24.59 -29.28
CA ARG A 859 15.79 -23.64 -28.39
C ARG A 859 14.78 -22.61 -27.87
N THR A 860 14.81 -22.33 -26.58
CA THR A 860 13.92 -21.37 -25.91
C THR A 860 14.48 -19.94 -26.00
N PHE A 861 13.64 -18.96 -26.33
CA PHE A 861 14.01 -17.54 -26.35
C PHE A 861 13.42 -16.76 -25.15
N CYS A 862 12.37 -17.28 -24.52
CA CYS A 862 11.57 -16.71 -23.46
C CYS A 862 10.60 -17.75 -22.84
N MET A 863 10.75 -18.03 -21.54
CA MET A 863 9.84 -18.95 -20.85
C MET A 863 8.61 -18.26 -20.21
N GLY A 864 8.72 -16.97 -19.87
CA GLY A 864 7.76 -16.27 -18.98
C GLY A 864 6.66 -15.44 -19.65
N GLY A 865 6.63 -15.36 -20.99
CA GLY A 865 5.75 -14.45 -21.72
C GLY A 865 4.25 -14.77 -21.65
N PRO A 866 3.35 -13.78 -21.88
CA PRO A 866 1.90 -13.98 -21.86
C PRO A 866 1.40 -15.10 -22.79
N ALA A 867 2.02 -15.27 -23.97
CA ALA A 867 1.64 -16.32 -24.92
C ALA A 867 1.84 -17.76 -24.38
N ASN A 868 2.71 -17.95 -23.38
CA ASN A 868 2.88 -19.24 -22.71
C ASN A 868 1.76 -19.52 -21.68
N PHE A 869 0.98 -18.51 -21.32
CA PHE A 869 -0.10 -18.56 -20.32
C PHE A 869 -1.41 -17.97 -20.89
N PRO A 870 -1.98 -18.51 -21.98
CA PRO A 870 -3.11 -17.89 -22.69
C PRO A 870 -4.39 -17.77 -21.84
N HIS A 871 -4.53 -18.62 -20.82
CA HIS A 871 -5.66 -18.58 -19.88
C HIS A 871 -5.52 -17.46 -18.82
N VAL A 872 -4.40 -16.75 -18.75
CA VAL A 872 -4.11 -15.71 -17.74
C VAL A 872 -4.28 -14.33 -18.39
N ALA A 873 -5.39 -13.67 -18.08
CA ALA A 873 -5.71 -12.34 -18.61
C ALA A 873 -4.82 -11.24 -18.01
N ALA A 874 -4.42 -11.39 -16.75
CA ALA A 874 -3.46 -10.49 -16.13
C ALA A 874 -2.57 -11.22 -15.12
N GLN A 875 -1.31 -10.83 -15.06
CA GLN A 875 -0.39 -11.24 -14.00
C GLN A 875 0.34 -10.00 -13.48
N VAL A 876 0.29 -9.78 -12.18
CA VAL A 876 1.00 -8.67 -11.52
C VAL A 876 1.68 -9.16 -10.26
N ARG A 877 2.78 -8.52 -9.90
CA ARG A 877 3.45 -8.73 -8.61
C ARG A 877 2.97 -7.67 -7.64
N LEU A 878 2.94 -7.98 -6.36
CA LEU A 878 2.55 -7.04 -5.32
C LEU A 878 3.54 -7.16 -4.19
N ALA A 879 4.27 -6.08 -3.92
CA ALA A 879 5.15 -5.95 -2.77
C ALA A 879 4.35 -6.03 -1.45
N PRO A 880 5.04 -6.25 -0.30
CA PRO A 880 4.38 -6.22 1.00
C PRO A 880 3.63 -4.90 1.22
N ASN A 881 2.39 -4.99 1.68
CA ASN A 881 1.46 -3.87 1.89
C ASN A 881 1.14 -3.03 0.63
N GLU A 882 1.51 -3.50 -0.56
CA GLU A 882 1.22 -2.79 -1.79
C GLU A 882 -0.28 -2.85 -2.12
N ARG A 883 -0.84 -1.68 -2.46
CA ARG A 883 -2.19 -1.55 -2.99
C ARG A 883 -2.11 -1.16 -4.47
N PHE A 884 -2.58 -2.03 -5.36
CA PHE A 884 -2.41 -1.92 -6.81
C PHE A 884 -3.75 -1.85 -7.54
N ALA A 885 -3.89 -0.87 -8.43
CA ALA A 885 -5.05 -0.69 -9.30
C ALA A 885 -4.83 -1.51 -10.58
N LEU A 886 -5.44 -2.69 -10.65
CA LEU A 886 -5.45 -3.51 -11.84
C LEU A 886 -6.60 -3.07 -12.75
N ALA A 887 -6.31 -2.17 -13.69
CA ALA A 887 -7.23 -1.85 -14.78
C ALA A 887 -7.16 -2.96 -15.84
N LEU A 888 -8.30 -3.54 -16.22
CA LEU A 888 -8.38 -4.63 -17.19
C LEU A 888 -9.70 -4.56 -17.96
N SER A 889 -9.73 -5.15 -19.15
CA SER A 889 -10.95 -5.25 -19.96
C SER A 889 -11.33 -6.71 -20.14
N LEU A 890 -12.23 -7.23 -19.30
CA LEU A 890 -12.66 -8.63 -19.39
C LEU A 890 -14.01 -8.75 -20.12
N PRO A 891 -14.12 -9.66 -21.10
CA PRO A 891 -15.43 -10.04 -21.64
C PRO A 891 -16.28 -10.78 -20.59
N ALA A 892 -17.57 -10.96 -20.90
CA ALA A 892 -18.44 -11.78 -20.07
C ALA A 892 -17.89 -13.20 -19.94
N GLY A 893 -17.90 -13.73 -18.72
CA GLY A 893 -17.30 -15.02 -18.40
C GLY A 893 -16.96 -15.19 -16.94
N TYR A 894 -16.40 -16.35 -16.62
CA TYR A 894 -15.95 -16.68 -15.28
C TYR A 894 -14.43 -16.56 -15.18
N TYR A 895 -13.99 -15.90 -14.12
CA TYR A 895 -12.57 -15.67 -13.84
C TYR A 895 -12.25 -16.05 -12.41
N VAL A 896 -10.97 -16.35 -12.18
CA VAL A 896 -10.43 -16.65 -10.87
C VAL A 896 -9.18 -15.82 -10.69
N LEU A 897 -9.18 -15.00 -9.64
CA LEU A 897 -7.96 -14.38 -9.16
C LEU A 897 -7.28 -15.34 -8.18
N ARG A 898 -6.04 -15.73 -8.47
CA ARG A 898 -5.28 -16.64 -7.60
C ARG A 898 -3.81 -16.25 -7.51
N SER A 899 -3.15 -16.76 -6.49
CA SER A 899 -1.71 -16.71 -6.35
C SER A 899 -1.15 -18.11 -6.17
N PRO A 900 -0.04 -18.48 -6.83
CA PRO A 900 0.72 -19.67 -6.48
C PRO A 900 1.21 -19.67 -5.02
N GLN A 901 1.40 -18.50 -4.42
CA GLN A 901 1.92 -18.33 -3.06
C GLN A 901 0.83 -18.29 -1.97
N LEU A 902 -0.45 -18.28 -2.35
CA LEU A 902 -1.59 -18.22 -1.41
C LEU A 902 -2.47 -19.47 -1.55
N THR A 903 -3.13 -19.84 -0.47
CA THR A 903 -4.05 -21.00 -0.45
C THR A 903 -5.46 -20.64 -0.92
N ARG A 904 -5.81 -19.36 -0.95
CA ARG A 904 -7.14 -18.86 -1.33
C ARG A 904 -7.17 -18.34 -2.77
N SER A 905 -8.30 -18.56 -3.42
CA SER A 905 -8.65 -18.00 -4.73
C SER A 905 -9.93 -17.17 -4.60
N TYR A 906 -10.06 -16.16 -5.46
CA TYR A 906 -11.19 -15.23 -5.49
C TYR A 906 -11.94 -15.43 -6.80
N GLU A 907 -13.24 -15.70 -6.72
CA GLU A 907 -14.07 -15.87 -7.91
C GLU A 907 -14.53 -14.51 -8.42
N ILE A 908 -14.44 -14.31 -9.73
CA ILE A 908 -14.91 -13.10 -10.41
C ILE A 908 -15.87 -13.55 -11.50
N ARG A 909 -17.11 -13.07 -11.46
CA ARG A 909 -18.12 -13.32 -12.49
C ARG A 909 -18.34 -12.04 -13.29
N VAL A 910 -18.04 -12.08 -14.57
CA VAL A 910 -18.25 -10.94 -15.47
C VAL A 910 -19.51 -11.19 -16.30
N THR A 911 -20.46 -10.27 -16.25
CA THR A 911 -21.74 -10.33 -16.94
C THR A 911 -21.84 -9.26 -18.01
N ALA A 912 -22.71 -9.44 -19.01
CA ALA A 912 -22.90 -8.43 -20.05
C ALA A 912 -23.42 -7.09 -19.49
N GLN A 913 -24.30 -7.13 -18.47
CA GLN A 913 -24.87 -5.97 -17.78
C GLN A 913 -25.18 -6.33 -16.31
N GLY A 914 -25.16 -5.34 -15.41
CA GLY A 914 -25.68 -5.46 -14.04
C GLY A 914 -24.65 -5.72 -12.92
N GLY A 915 -23.36 -5.84 -13.23
CA GLY A 915 -22.28 -5.93 -12.24
C GLY A 915 -21.56 -4.60 -11.97
N VAL A 916 -20.70 -4.56 -10.96
CA VAL A 916 -19.86 -3.38 -10.67
C VAL A 916 -18.70 -3.26 -11.66
N ARG A 917 -18.23 -2.03 -11.92
CA ARG A 917 -16.99 -1.81 -12.70
C ARG A 917 -15.74 -1.75 -11.83
N ARG A 918 -15.91 -1.66 -10.51
CA ARG A 918 -14.82 -1.56 -9.54
C ARG A 918 -15.00 -2.58 -8.42
N SER A 919 -13.92 -3.23 -8.02
CA SER A 919 -13.93 -4.20 -6.90
C SER A 919 -12.62 -4.14 -6.13
N ASP A 920 -12.70 -4.28 -4.82
CA ASP A 920 -11.56 -4.24 -3.91
C ASP A 920 -11.32 -5.63 -3.31
N ILE A 921 -10.11 -6.15 -3.45
CA ILE A 921 -9.72 -7.48 -2.99
C ILE A 921 -8.50 -7.36 -2.08
N THR A 922 -8.68 -7.72 -0.81
CA THR A 922 -7.56 -7.91 0.13
C THR A 922 -7.10 -9.36 0.08
N LEU A 923 -5.85 -9.59 -0.30
CA LEU A 923 -5.28 -10.91 -0.39
C LEU A 923 -5.19 -11.57 1.00
N GLY A 924 -5.49 -12.85 1.07
CA GLY A 924 -5.58 -13.63 2.31
C GLY A 924 -6.94 -13.54 3.03
N ALA A 925 -7.73 -12.48 2.80
CA ALA A 925 -9.03 -12.31 3.44
C ALA A 925 -10.13 -13.18 2.77
N PRO A 926 -11.20 -13.55 3.51
CA PRO A 926 -12.42 -14.05 2.88
C PRO A 926 -13.00 -12.96 1.98
N ALA A 927 -13.45 -13.35 0.79
CA ALA A 927 -14.08 -12.44 -0.15
C ALA A 927 -15.23 -13.16 -0.86
N ASP A 928 -16.30 -12.41 -1.08
CA ASP A 928 -17.45 -12.84 -1.87
C ASP A 928 -17.12 -12.89 -3.37
N VAL A 929 -18.02 -13.46 -4.17
CA VAL A 929 -17.84 -13.51 -5.62
C VAL A 929 -18.01 -12.11 -6.18
N ALA A 930 -16.97 -11.56 -6.82
CA ALA A 930 -17.09 -10.25 -7.44
C ALA A 930 -17.96 -10.34 -8.70
N LEU A 931 -19.18 -9.79 -8.66
CA LEU A 931 -20.06 -9.65 -9.82
C LEU A 931 -19.73 -8.36 -10.58
N MET A 932 -19.07 -8.49 -11.74
CA MET A 932 -18.57 -7.38 -12.54
C MET A 932 -19.31 -7.25 -13.88
N THR A 933 -19.28 -6.05 -14.47
CA THR A 933 -19.81 -5.80 -15.84
C THR A 933 -18.68 -5.87 -16.87
N ALA A 934 -18.94 -6.49 -18.02
CA ALA A 934 -18.02 -6.67 -19.13
C ALA A 934 -17.43 -5.35 -19.69
N GLY A 935 -16.25 -5.44 -20.28
CA GLY A 935 -15.47 -4.29 -20.78
C GLY A 935 -14.53 -3.74 -19.71
N ASP A 936 -14.31 -2.43 -19.71
CA ASP A 936 -13.32 -1.82 -18.83
C ASP A 936 -13.74 -1.87 -17.35
N GLN A 937 -12.87 -2.48 -16.55
CA GLN A 937 -13.01 -2.77 -15.14
C GLN A 937 -11.75 -2.35 -14.38
N LEU A 938 -11.90 -2.13 -13.08
CA LEU A 938 -10.80 -1.82 -12.17
C LEU A 938 -10.89 -2.72 -10.95
N ILE A 939 -9.86 -3.53 -10.71
CA ILE A 939 -9.76 -4.34 -9.50
C ILE A 939 -8.62 -3.77 -8.64
N THR A 940 -8.94 -3.31 -7.44
CA THR A 940 -7.96 -2.84 -6.48
C THR A 940 -7.51 -4.00 -5.61
N LEU A 941 -6.22 -4.34 -5.67
CA LEU A 941 -5.62 -5.44 -4.93
C LEU A 941 -4.83 -4.88 -3.75
N LEU A 942 -4.97 -5.46 -2.56
CA LEU A 942 -4.13 -5.16 -1.40
C LEU A 942 -3.38 -6.44 -0.99
N ASN A 943 -2.05 -6.38 -0.90
CA ASN A 943 -1.24 -7.47 -0.38
C ASN A 943 -0.84 -7.24 1.09
N PRO A 944 -1.55 -7.79 2.09
CA PRO A 944 -1.15 -7.65 3.50
C PRO A 944 -0.02 -8.60 3.91
N GLU A 945 0.45 -9.47 3.03
CA GLU A 945 1.53 -10.41 3.36
C GLU A 945 2.86 -9.67 3.51
N PRO A 946 3.75 -10.09 4.43
CA PRO A 946 5.07 -9.49 4.63
C PRO A 946 6.07 -9.81 3.49
N ARG A 947 5.59 -10.32 2.35
CA ARG A 947 6.39 -10.77 1.20
C ARG A 947 5.73 -10.39 -0.13
N GLU A 948 6.53 -10.35 -1.19
CA GLU A 948 6.01 -10.17 -2.55
C GLU A 948 5.11 -11.37 -2.93
N VAL A 949 3.92 -11.07 -3.46
CA VAL A 949 2.95 -12.05 -3.93
C VAL A 949 2.72 -11.85 -5.42
N VAL A 950 2.59 -12.93 -6.18
CA VAL A 950 2.22 -12.85 -7.61
C VAL A 950 0.76 -13.23 -7.76
N ILE A 951 0.00 -12.33 -8.35
CA ILE A 951 -1.43 -12.47 -8.62
C ILE A 951 -1.65 -12.73 -10.09
N ARG A 952 -2.55 -13.67 -10.37
CA ARG A 952 -3.04 -14.00 -11.70
C ARG A 952 -4.55 -13.86 -11.73
N VAL A 953 -5.06 -13.16 -12.73
CA VAL A 953 -6.48 -13.21 -13.12
C VAL A 953 -6.58 -14.18 -14.27
N GLU A 954 -7.28 -15.29 -14.05
CA GLU A 954 -7.35 -16.40 -14.98
C GLU A 954 -8.77 -16.67 -15.43
N ARG A 955 -8.93 -17.05 -16.69
CA ARG A 955 -10.20 -17.55 -17.23
C ARG A 955 -10.51 -18.91 -16.60
N ALA A 956 -11.69 -19.02 -15.98
CA ALA A 956 -12.18 -20.30 -15.49
C ALA A 956 -12.60 -21.16 -16.68
N GLY A 957 -12.19 -22.43 -16.70
CA GLY A 957 -12.64 -23.37 -17.73
C GLY A 957 -12.02 -23.18 -19.13
N ASP A 958 -11.04 -22.30 -19.32
CA ASP A 958 -10.38 -22.07 -20.61
C ASP A 958 -9.43 -23.22 -21.00
N ARG A 959 -10.07 -24.34 -21.32
CA ARG A 959 -9.54 -25.54 -21.97
C ARG A 959 -10.35 -25.84 -23.23
N ALA A 960 -11.03 -24.84 -23.78
CA ALA A 960 -11.89 -24.99 -24.96
C ALA A 960 -11.17 -25.72 -26.10
N PHE A 961 -9.85 -25.51 -26.22
CA PHE A 961 -9.02 -26.12 -27.26
C PHE A 961 -8.09 -27.26 -26.80
N ALA A 962 -8.21 -27.73 -25.55
CA ALA A 962 -7.41 -28.84 -25.06
C ALA A 962 -8.07 -30.18 -25.47
N LEU A 963 -7.38 -30.97 -26.28
CA LEU A 963 -7.82 -32.34 -26.59
C LEU A 963 -7.40 -33.26 -25.45
N THR A 964 -8.27 -33.49 -24.48
CA THR A 964 -7.94 -34.34 -23.32
C THR A 964 -7.77 -35.80 -23.72
N ALA A 965 -6.98 -36.55 -22.94
CA ALA A 965 -6.83 -37.99 -23.15
C ALA A 965 -8.15 -38.75 -23.10
N ALA A 966 -9.04 -38.37 -22.18
CA ALA A 966 -10.39 -38.93 -22.11
C ALA A 966 -11.20 -38.65 -23.39
N ARG A 967 -11.10 -37.44 -23.96
CA ARG A 967 -11.84 -37.07 -25.18
C ARG A 967 -11.34 -37.84 -26.40
N VAL A 968 -10.01 -37.91 -26.61
CA VAL A 968 -9.47 -38.59 -27.79
C VAL A 968 -9.64 -40.12 -27.71
N MET A 969 -9.55 -40.73 -26.53
CA MET A 969 -9.83 -42.18 -26.38
C MET A 969 -11.29 -42.55 -26.69
N ALA A 970 -12.21 -41.57 -26.61
CA ALA A 970 -13.61 -41.75 -26.94
C ALA A 970 -13.86 -41.75 -28.45
N THR A 971 -12.93 -41.27 -29.29
CA THR A 971 -13.10 -41.25 -30.75
C THR A 971 -12.85 -42.64 -31.34
N ALA A 972 -13.59 -42.99 -32.41
CA ALA A 972 -13.43 -44.27 -33.10
C ALA A 972 -12.06 -44.37 -33.78
N SER A 973 -11.68 -43.31 -34.49
CA SER A 973 -10.42 -43.23 -35.24
C SER A 973 -9.18 -43.44 -34.36
N PHE A 974 -9.16 -42.93 -33.12
CA PHE A 974 -8.03 -43.18 -32.22
C PHE A 974 -7.90 -44.66 -31.86
N ARG A 975 -9.03 -45.32 -31.55
CA ARG A 975 -9.06 -46.75 -31.21
C ARG A 975 -8.64 -47.63 -32.37
N ASP A 976 -9.05 -47.29 -33.59
CA ASP A 976 -8.75 -48.07 -34.78
C ASP A 976 -7.30 -47.88 -35.25
N LEU A 977 -6.78 -46.65 -35.20
CA LEU A 977 -5.44 -46.33 -35.71
C LEU A 977 -4.32 -46.60 -34.71
N PHE A 978 -4.61 -46.49 -33.40
CA PHE A 978 -3.64 -46.55 -32.31
C PHE A 978 -4.08 -47.44 -31.13
N PRO A 979 -4.44 -48.71 -31.36
CA PRO A 979 -4.90 -49.61 -30.30
C PRO A 979 -3.87 -49.81 -29.17
N ASP A 980 -2.56 -49.81 -29.51
CA ASP A 980 -1.46 -50.00 -28.56
C ASP A 980 -1.17 -48.76 -27.68
N GLN A 981 -1.77 -47.61 -28.00
CA GLN A 981 -1.63 -46.38 -27.20
C GLN A 981 -2.71 -46.27 -26.12
N ALA A 982 -3.74 -47.13 -26.12
CA ALA A 982 -4.76 -47.14 -25.09
C ALA A 982 -4.18 -47.59 -23.73
N LEU A 983 -4.63 -46.98 -22.64
CA LEU A 983 -4.28 -47.42 -21.29
C LEU A 983 -4.75 -48.87 -21.07
N ALA A 984 -3.89 -49.68 -20.44
CA ALA A 984 -4.30 -51.02 -19.98
C ALA A 984 -5.49 -50.90 -19.00
N PRO A 985 -6.51 -51.78 -19.09
CA PRO A 985 -7.63 -51.78 -18.17
C PRO A 985 -7.16 -51.84 -16.70
N GLY A 986 -7.68 -50.94 -15.85
CA GLY A 986 -7.39 -50.92 -14.41
C GLY A 986 -6.10 -50.21 -13.98
N ARG A 987 -5.32 -49.63 -14.91
CA ARG A 987 -4.01 -49.03 -14.60
C ARG A 987 -4.06 -47.65 -13.93
N LEU A 988 -5.22 -46.97 -13.93
CA LEU A 988 -5.40 -45.66 -13.29
C LEU A 988 -6.82 -45.56 -12.71
N MET A 989 -6.93 -45.75 -11.39
CA MET A 989 -8.14 -45.46 -10.60
C MET A 989 -7.83 -44.28 -9.70
N ALA A 990 -8.38 -43.10 -10.01
CA ALA A 990 -8.21 -41.93 -9.16
C ALA A 990 -9.45 -41.75 -8.28
N VAL A 991 -9.26 -41.73 -6.96
CA VAL A 991 -10.27 -41.18 -6.05
C VAL A 991 -10.17 -39.67 -6.15
N THR A 992 -11.17 -39.05 -6.78
CA THR A 992 -11.22 -37.60 -6.99
C THR A 992 -12.38 -36.97 -6.23
N GLN A 993 -12.18 -35.76 -5.74
CA GLN A 993 -13.27 -34.91 -5.27
C GLN A 993 -13.87 -34.21 -6.48
N ALA A 994 -15.12 -34.52 -6.81
CA ALA A 994 -15.83 -33.86 -7.90
C ALA A 994 -17.20 -33.38 -7.45
N THR A 995 -17.69 -32.33 -8.13
CA THR A 995 -19.08 -31.88 -7.99
C THR A 995 -19.87 -32.35 -9.20
N LEU A 996 -20.97 -33.05 -8.99
CA LEU A 996 -21.84 -33.57 -10.04
C LEU A 996 -23.11 -32.73 -10.11
N VAL A 997 -23.48 -32.37 -11.33
CA VAL A 997 -24.82 -31.91 -11.68
C VAL A 997 -25.49 -33.05 -12.43
N VAL A 998 -26.58 -33.57 -11.88
CA VAL A 998 -27.44 -34.54 -12.56
C VAL A 998 -28.70 -33.83 -12.97
N ALA A 999 -29.05 -33.90 -14.26
CA ALA A 999 -30.27 -33.36 -14.81
C ALA A 999 -31.08 -34.48 -15.47
N GLN A 1000 -32.32 -34.66 -15.03
CA GLN A 1000 -33.21 -35.71 -15.52
C GLN A 1000 -34.52 -35.10 -16.01
N VAL A 1001 -35.02 -35.56 -17.15
CA VAL A 1001 -36.38 -35.20 -17.61
C VAL A 1001 -37.43 -35.91 -16.73
N ASP A 1002 -38.37 -35.14 -16.17
CA ASP A 1002 -39.38 -35.54 -15.16
C ASP A 1002 -40.21 -36.78 -15.53
N ASP A 1003 -40.42 -37.03 -16.84
CA ASP A 1003 -41.08 -38.21 -17.38
C ASP A 1003 -40.52 -38.56 -18.77
N ALA A 1004 -39.24 -38.95 -18.81
CA ALA A 1004 -38.58 -39.30 -20.07
C ALA A 1004 -39.30 -40.45 -20.81
N GLN A 1005 -39.85 -41.43 -20.09
CA GLN A 1005 -40.54 -42.57 -20.72
C GLN A 1005 -41.80 -42.13 -21.47
N ARG A 1006 -42.58 -41.21 -20.88
CA ARG A 1006 -43.72 -40.64 -21.57
C ARG A 1006 -43.34 -39.80 -22.77
N LEU A 1007 -42.21 -39.08 -22.73
CA LEU A 1007 -41.69 -38.38 -23.92
C LEU A 1007 -41.48 -39.34 -25.11
N PHE A 1008 -40.86 -40.50 -24.87
CA PHE A 1008 -40.66 -41.52 -25.90
C PHE A 1008 -41.97 -42.22 -26.31
N HIS A 1009 -42.88 -42.44 -25.36
CA HIS A 1009 -44.20 -43.02 -25.63
C HIS A 1009 -45.09 -42.10 -26.47
N ASP A 1010 -45.17 -40.81 -26.14
CA ASP A 1010 -46.11 -39.87 -26.73
C ASP A 1010 -45.62 -39.35 -28.09
N LEU A 1011 -44.31 -39.20 -28.30
CA LEU A 1011 -43.73 -38.72 -29.56
C LEU A 1011 -43.24 -39.85 -30.48
N GLY A 1012 -42.97 -41.04 -29.94
CA GLY A 1012 -42.25 -42.12 -30.62
C GLY A 1012 -40.75 -41.85 -30.74
N ASP A 1013 -39.95 -42.92 -30.85
CA ASP A 1013 -38.48 -42.86 -30.77
C ASP A 1013 -37.83 -41.89 -31.76
N SER A 1014 -38.32 -41.83 -33.01
CA SER A 1014 -37.74 -41.00 -34.06
C SER A 1014 -37.92 -39.50 -33.83
N LYS A 1015 -38.97 -39.08 -33.11
CA LYS A 1015 -39.25 -37.67 -32.79
C LYS A 1015 -38.78 -37.29 -31.39
N ALA A 1016 -38.76 -38.24 -30.46
CA ALA A 1016 -38.24 -38.03 -29.10
C ALA A 1016 -36.71 -37.94 -29.07
N PHE A 1017 -36.01 -38.69 -29.93
CA PHE A 1017 -34.54 -38.71 -29.94
C PHE A 1017 -33.90 -37.34 -30.23
N PRO A 1018 -34.33 -36.55 -31.24
CA PRO A 1018 -33.81 -35.19 -31.44
C PRO A 1018 -34.05 -34.26 -30.25
N VAL A 1019 -35.20 -34.38 -29.57
CA VAL A 1019 -35.53 -33.57 -28.38
C VAL A 1019 -34.61 -33.95 -27.20
N ALA A 1020 -34.41 -35.24 -26.96
CA ALA A 1020 -33.49 -35.72 -25.92
C ALA A 1020 -32.02 -35.36 -26.23
N SER A 1021 -31.61 -35.48 -27.49
CA SER A 1021 -30.28 -35.09 -27.95
C SER A 1021 -30.05 -33.58 -27.74
N ARG A 1022 -31.05 -32.76 -28.07
CA ARG A 1022 -30.98 -31.31 -27.87
C ARG A 1022 -30.90 -30.93 -26.40
N PHE A 1023 -31.63 -31.63 -25.53
CA PHE A 1023 -31.50 -31.47 -24.08
C PHE A 1023 -30.06 -31.79 -23.60
N PHE A 1024 -29.45 -32.87 -24.10
CA PHE A 1024 -28.06 -33.21 -23.75
C PHE A 1024 -27.05 -32.15 -24.24
N GLU A 1025 -27.26 -31.59 -25.44
CA GLU A 1025 -26.46 -30.48 -25.96
C GLU A 1025 -26.54 -29.24 -25.06
N LEU A 1026 -27.74 -28.87 -24.59
CA LEU A 1026 -27.93 -27.73 -23.68
C LEU A 1026 -27.23 -27.96 -22.34
N VAL A 1027 -27.36 -29.15 -21.74
CA VAL A 1027 -26.64 -29.50 -20.50
C VAL A 1027 -25.13 -29.44 -20.73
N GLY A 1028 -24.65 -29.93 -21.86
CA GLY A 1028 -23.23 -29.86 -22.22
C GLY A 1028 -22.73 -28.43 -22.47
N ALA A 1029 -23.53 -27.59 -23.11
CA ALA A 1029 -23.21 -26.18 -23.35
C ALA A 1029 -23.12 -25.40 -22.04
N LEU A 1030 -24.12 -25.52 -21.17
CA LEU A 1030 -24.09 -24.91 -19.84
C LEU A 1030 -22.94 -25.45 -19.00
N ALA A 1031 -22.71 -26.76 -19.01
CA ALA A 1031 -21.57 -27.33 -18.30
C ALA A 1031 -20.27 -26.64 -18.76
N ARG A 1032 -20.03 -26.50 -20.07
CA ARG A 1032 -18.85 -25.80 -20.58
C ARG A 1032 -18.80 -24.33 -20.19
N GLU A 1033 -19.91 -23.61 -20.32
CA GLU A 1033 -20.03 -22.18 -19.97
C GLU A 1033 -19.65 -21.92 -18.50
N TYR A 1034 -20.10 -22.79 -17.60
CA TYR A 1034 -19.81 -22.70 -16.18
C TYR A 1034 -18.58 -23.54 -15.75
N GLY A 1035 -17.72 -23.96 -16.69
CA GLY A 1035 -16.43 -24.59 -16.37
C GLY A 1035 -16.49 -26.05 -15.88
N GLY A 1036 -17.52 -26.78 -16.27
CA GLY A 1036 -17.67 -28.23 -16.15
C GLY A 1036 -17.69 -28.95 -17.50
N SER A 1037 -17.96 -30.25 -17.47
CA SER A 1037 -18.02 -31.11 -18.66
C SER A 1037 -19.13 -32.15 -18.55
N LEU A 1038 -19.84 -32.41 -19.65
CA LEU A 1038 -20.78 -33.54 -19.73
C LEU A 1038 -20.01 -34.86 -19.67
N VAL A 1039 -20.45 -35.77 -18.79
CA VAL A 1039 -19.78 -37.06 -18.52
C VAL A 1039 -20.54 -38.20 -19.20
N LYS A 1040 -21.85 -38.30 -18.91
CA LYS A 1040 -22.67 -39.43 -19.36
C LYS A 1040 -24.10 -38.98 -19.61
N THR A 1041 -24.74 -39.61 -20.59
CA THR A 1041 -26.16 -39.44 -20.89
C THR A 1041 -26.83 -40.81 -20.97
N PHE A 1042 -28.06 -40.93 -20.47
CA PHE A 1042 -28.81 -42.18 -20.49
C PHE A 1042 -30.32 -41.93 -20.34
N GLY A 1043 -31.14 -42.39 -21.29
CA GLY A 1043 -32.61 -42.47 -21.12
C GLY A 1043 -33.33 -41.18 -20.69
N GLY A 1044 -32.81 -40.00 -21.05
CA GLY A 1044 -33.33 -38.68 -20.62
C GLY A 1044 -32.63 -38.06 -19.40
N LEU A 1045 -31.54 -38.68 -18.93
CA LEU A 1045 -30.67 -38.18 -17.89
C LEU A 1045 -29.32 -37.72 -18.47
N ALA A 1046 -28.81 -36.62 -17.95
CA ALA A 1046 -27.47 -36.10 -18.22
C ALA A 1046 -26.72 -35.89 -16.90
N LEU A 1047 -25.47 -36.35 -16.85
CA LEU A 1047 -24.56 -36.18 -15.73
C LEU A 1047 -23.38 -35.32 -16.17
N ALA A 1048 -23.17 -34.19 -15.51
CA ALA A 1048 -22.08 -33.27 -15.76
C ALA A 1048 -21.18 -33.14 -14.52
N GLY A 1049 -19.87 -33.11 -14.73
CA GLY A 1049 -18.86 -33.00 -13.68
C GLY A 1049 -18.21 -31.62 -13.65
N PHE A 1050 -18.02 -31.09 -12.45
CA PHE A 1050 -17.43 -29.78 -12.17
C PHE A 1050 -16.32 -29.91 -11.13
N GLU A 1051 -15.31 -29.05 -11.23
CA GLU A 1051 -14.22 -28.95 -10.24
C GLU A 1051 -14.69 -28.28 -8.95
N ARG A 1052 -15.54 -27.24 -9.08
CA ARG A 1052 -15.99 -26.39 -7.98
C ARG A 1052 -17.52 -26.42 -7.82
N PRO A 1053 -18.03 -26.27 -6.59
CA PRO A 1053 -19.45 -26.34 -6.32
C PRO A 1053 -20.24 -25.09 -6.72
N GLY A 1054 -19.66 -23.88 -6.60
CA GLY A 1054 -20.30 -22.64 -7.03
C GLY A 1054 -20.77 -22.66 -8.50
N PRO A 1055 -19.88 -22.90 -9.48
CA PRO A 1055 -20.27 -22.96 -10.89
C PRO A 1055 -21.25 -24.10 -11.22
N ALA A 1056 -21.18 -25.23 -10.49
CA ALA A 1056 -22.14 -26.32 -10.64
C ALA A 1056 -23.56 -25.90 -10.23
N VAL A 1057 -23.70 -25.11 -9.16
CA VAL A 1057 -24.98 -24.54 -8.72
C VAL A 1057 -25.50 -23.50 -9.72
N ASP A 1058 -24.63 -22.65 -10.26
CA ASP A 1058 -25.00 -21.68 -11.30
C ASP A 1058 -25.54 -22.38 -12.56
N ALA A 1059 -24.83 -23.40 -13.05
CA ALA A 1059 -25.27 -24.19 -14.20
C ALA A 1059 -26.62 -24.89 -13.94
N ALA A 1060 -26.79 -25.46 -12.74
CA ALA A 1060 -28.03 -26.11 -12.34
C ALA A 1060 -29.21 -25.12 -12.29
N LEU A 1061 -29.00 -23.90 -11.79
CA LEU A 1061 -30.03 -22.85 -11.74
C LEU A 1061 -30.37 -22.30 -13.14
N ALA A 1062 -29.41 -22.24 -14.05
CA ALA A 1062 -29.62 -21.76 -15.42
C ALA A 1062 -30.35 -22.78 -16.31
N LEU A 1063 -30.24 -24.08 -16.00
CA LEU A 1063 -30.67 -25.17 -16.89
C LEU A 1063 -32.14 -25.12 -17.28
N GLN A 1064 -33.05 -24.99 -16.31
CA GLN A 1064 -34.50 -25.01 -16.63
C GLN A 1064 -34.89 -23.83 -17.52
N ALA A 1065 -34.28 -22.66 -17.32
CA ALA A 1065 -34.54 -21.48 -18.17
C ALA A 1065 -34.00 -21.65 -19.59
N ALA A 1066 -32.81 -22.26 -19.74
CA ALA A 1066 -32.25 -22.58 -21.06
C ALA A 1066 -33.13 -23.58 -21.83
N VAL A 1067 -33.67 -24.59 -21.13
CA VAL A 1067 -34.63 -25.55 -21.68
C VAL A 1067 -35.95 -24.87 -22.07
N ASP A 1068 -36.45 -23.93 -21.26
CA ASP A 1068 -37.67 -23.20 -21.59
C ASP A 1068 -37.50 -22.26 -22.80
N ALA A 1069 -36.30 -21.68 -22.97
CA ALA A 1069 -35.96 -20.74 -24.04
C ALA A 1069 -35.66 -21.40 -25.40
N ASP A 1070 -35.27 -22.68 -25.41
CA ASP A 1070 -34.93 -23.39 -26.64
C ASP A 1070 -36.19 -23.96 -27.32
N PRO A 1071 -36.46 -23.66 -28.60
CA PRO A 1071 -37.71 -24.05 -29.28
C PRO A 1071 -37.98 -25.56 -29.38
N VAL A 1072 -36.94 -26.39 -29.28
CA VAL A 1072 -37.04 -27.85 -29.43
C VAL A 1072 -37.28 -28.52 -28.08
N THR A 1073 -36.74 -27.95 -27.00
CA THR A 1073 -36.84 -28.49 -25.64
C THR A 1073 -37.85 -27.76 -24.76
N THR A 1074 -38.46 -26.69 -25.28
CA THR A 1074 -39.48 -25.92 -24.58
C THR A 1074 -40.64 -26.82 -24.11
N GLY A 1075 -41.04 -26.67 -22.85
CA GLY A 1075 -42.05 -27.51 -22.20
C GLY A 1075 -41.51 -28.73 -21.45
N LEU A 1076 -40.23 -29.10 -21.62
CA LEU A 1076 -39.60 -30.09 -20.75
C LEU A 1076 -39.45 -29.55 -19.32
N ARG A 1077 -39.57 -30.45 -18.34
CA ARG A 1077 -39.34 -30.16 -16.93
C ARG A 1077 -38.18 -31.01 -16.44
N CYS A 1078 -37.19 -30.36 -15.85
CA CYS A 1078 -35.97 -30.98 -15.39
C CYS A 1078 -36.00 -31.17 -13.88
N ARG A 1079 -35.64 -32.36 -13.40
CA ARG A 1079 -35.27 -32.64 -12.01
C ARG A 1079 -33.76 -32.56 -11.91
N ILE A 1080 -33.24 -31.71 -11.04
CA ILE A 1080 -31.82 -31.37 -11.03
C ILE A 1080 -31.25 -31.59 -9.63
N SER A 1081 -30.08 -32.23 -9.53
CA SER A 1081 -29.36 -32.33 -8.27
C SER A 1081 -27.91 -31.87 -8.39
N VAL A 1082 -27.38 -31.28 -7.32
CA VAL A 1082 -25.98 -30.90 -7.18
C VAL A 1082 -25.37 -31.56 -5.94
N HIS A 1083 -24.36 -32.38 -6.16
CA HIS A 1083 -23.70 -33.14 -5.10
C HIS A 1083 -22.18 -33.12 -5.23
N ARG A 1084 -21.47 -33.12 -4.10
CA ARG A 1084 -20.00 -33.13 -4.04
C ARG A 1084 -19.54 -34.19 -3.08
N GLY A 1085 -18.52 -34.96 -3.50
CA GLY A 1085 -17.92 -35.99 -2.67
C GLY A 1085 -16.80 -36.75 -3.37
N PRO A 1086 -16.12 -37.66 -2.65
CA PRO A 1086 -15.10 -38.53 -3.22
C PRO A 1086 -15.73 -39.57 -4.15
N MET A 1087 -15.23 -39.72 -5.37
CA MET A 1087 -15.68 -40.73 -6.31
C MET A 1087 -14.52 -41.31 -7.10
N MET A 1088 -14.70 -42.52 -7.62
CA MET A 1088 -13.72 -43.13 -8.49
C MET A 1088 -13.95 -42.65 -9.91
N ALA A 1089 -12.93 -42.08 -10.53
CA ALA A 1089 -12.92 -41.79 -11.95
C ALA A 1089 -12.18 -42.91 -12.68
N LEU A 1090 -12.83 -43.55 -13.66
CA LEU A 1090 -12.19 -44.54 -14.52
C LEU A 1090 -12.67 -44.42 -15.96
N THR A 1091 -11.79 -44.77 -16.89
CA THR A 1091 -12.13 -44.80 -18.31
C THR A 1091 -12.68 -46.18 -18.65
N GLN A 1092 -13.98 -46.28 -18.97
CA GLN A 1092 -14.61 -47.54 -19.42
C GLN A 1092 -15.03 -47.40 -20.88
N ALA A 1093 -14.62 -48.34 -21.73
CA ALA A 1093 -14.87 -48.32 -23.18
C ALA A 1093 -14.46 -46.98 -23.86
N GLY A 1094 -13.38 -46.36 -23.38
CA GLY A 1094 -12.86 -45.11 -23.93
C GLY A 1094 -13.58 -43.85 -23.46
N ARG A 1095 -14.54 -43.92 -22.53
CA ARG A 1095 -15.23 -42.76 -21.94
C ARG A 1095 -14.92 -42.62 -20.46
N LEU A 1096 -14.73 -41.38 -19.99
CA LEU A 1096 -14.65 -41.08 -18.56
C LEU A 1096 -16.00 -41.37 -17.92
N ASP A 1097 -16.02 -42.22 -16.90
CA ASP A 1097 -17.21 -42.49 -16.12
C ASP A 1097 -16.87 -42.40 -14.63
N TYR A 1098 -17.83 -41.91 -13.85
CA TYR A 1098 -17.67 -41.75 -12.40
C TYR A 1098 -18.43 -42.88 -11.70
N PHE A 1099 -17.78 -43.50 -10.72
CA PHE A 1099 -18.33 -44.61 -9.96
C PHE A 1099 -18.22 -44.39 -8.46
N GLY A 1100 -19.06 -45.12 -7.73
CA GLY A 1100 -19.08 -45.12 -6.28
C GLY A 1100 -20.35 -44.49 -5.71
N GLN A 1101 -20.48 -44.59 -4.39
CA GLN A 1101 -21.71 -44.26 -3.66
C GLN A 1101 -22.17 -42.81 -3.88
N ASN A 1102 -21.25 -41.86 -4.06
CA ASN A 1102 -21.60 -40.45 -4.29
C ASN A 1102 -22.24 -40.19 -5.67
N VAL A 1103 -21.97 -41.03 -6.66
CA VAL A 1103 -22.62 -40.95 -7.99
C VAL A 1103 -24.05 -41.47 -7.90
N GLU A 1104 -24.23 -42.63 -7.27
CA GLU A 1104 -25.56 -43.22 -7.04
C GLU A 1104 -26.43 -42.31 -6.17
N LEU A 1105 -25.83 -41.65 -5.17
CA LEU A 1105 -26.50 -40.66 -4.34
C LEU A 1105 -26.97 -39.46 -5.17
N ALA A 1106 -26.11 -38.89 -6.02
CA ALA A 1106 -26.49 -37.78 -6.89
C ALA A 1106 -27.66 -38.15 -7.83
N LEU A 1107 -27.58 -39.31 -8.48
CA LEU A 1107 -28.65 -39.83 -9.35
C LEU A 1107 -29.95 -40.02 -8.58
N SER A 1108 -29.88 -40.60 -7.38
CA SER A 1108 -31.04 -40.81 -6.51
C SER A 1108 -31.67 -39.48 -6.09
N ILE A 1109 -30.86 -38.47 -5.75
CA ILE A 1109 -31.36 -37.15 -5.37
C ILE A 1109 -32.12 -36.49 -6.52
N ALA A 1110 -31.59 -36.55 -7.75
CA ALA A 1110 -32.27 -35.99 -8.91
C ALA A 1110 -33.64 -36.64 -9.12
N ALA A 1111 -33.73 -37.98 -9.02
CA ALA A 1111 -35.01 -38.68 -9.19
C ALA A 1111 -36.09 -38.25 -8.18
N TRP A 1112 -35.68 -37.86 -6.96
CA TRP A 1112 -36.55 -37.43 -5.85
C TRP A 1112 -36.83 -35.92 -5.87
N THR A 1113 -36.14 -35.17 -6.72
CA THR A 1113 -36.28 -33.73 -6.82
C THR A 1113 -37.55 -33.40 -7.62
N PRO A 1114 -38.40 -32.46 -7.17
CA PRO A 1114 -39.55 -32.05 -7.95
C PRO A 1114 -39.17 -31.48 -9.33
N PRO A 1115 -40.05 -31.55 -10.34
CA PRO A 1115 -39.79 -30.92 -11.63
C PRO A 1115 -39.55 -29.41 -11.52
N ALA A 1116 -38.60 -28.91 -12.32
CA ALA A 1116 -38.12 -27.53 -12.33
C ALA A 1116 -37.55 -27.05 -10.97
N VAL A 1117 -36.99 -27.96 -10.18
CA VAL A 1117 -36.30 -27.67 -8.90
C VAL A 1117 -34.87 -28.18 -8.96
N VAL A 1118 -33.97 -27.46 -8.29
CA VAL A 1118 -32.59 -27.90 -8.03
C VAL A 1118 -32.49 -28.34 -6.57
N ALA A 1119 -32.03 -29.57 -6.33
CA ALA A 1119 -31.70 -30.06 -5.00
C ALA A 1119 -30.19 -29.99 -4.77
N VAL A 1120 -29.77 -29.25 -3.75
CA VAL A 1120 -28.36 -29.05 -3.39
C VAL A 1120 -28.07 -29.77 -2.08
N THR A 1121 -27.08 -30.66 -2.08
CA THR A 1121 -26.70 -31.39 -0.85
C THR A 1121 -26.01 -30.50 0.17
N GLN A 1122 -26.04 -30.91 1.44
CA GLN A 1122 -25.35 -30.19 2.52
C GLN A 1122 -23.85 -29.99 2.25
N ALA A 1123 -23.16 -30.99 1.70
CA ALA A 1123 -21.74 -30.89 1.34
C ALA A 1123 -21.45 -29.77 0.32
N VAL A 1124 -22.42 -29.46 -0.55
CA VAL A 1124 -22.34 -28.35 -1.50
C VAL A 1124 -22.72 -27.03 -0.82
N CYS A 1125 -23.74 -27.03 0.05
CA CYS A 1125 -24.19 -25.83 0.77
C CYS A 1125 -23.13 -25.27 1.75
N GLN A 1126 -22.24 -26.12 2.27
CA GLN A 1126 -21.19 -25.73 3.22
C GLN A 1126 -19.99 -25.03 2.55
N GLU A 1127 -19.92 -25.04 1.23
CA GLU A 1127 -18.85 -24.41 0.50
C GLU A 1127 -19.07 -22.89 0.44
N ALA A 1128 -18.05 -22.10 0.81
CA ALA A 1128 -18.17 -20.65 0.88
C ALA A 1128 -18.64 -20.02 -0.44
N SER A 1129 -18.20 -20.59 -1.58
CA SER A 1129 -18.62 -20.17 -2.93
C SER A 1129 -20.13 -20.35 -3.19
N VAL A 1130 -20.85 -21.16 -2.42
CA VAL A 1130 -22.26 -21.50 -2.64
C VAL A 1130 -23.21 -20.66 -1.77
N ALA A 1131 -22.76 -20.22 -0.59
CA ALA A 1131 -23.61 -19.52 0.39
C ALA A 1131 -24.36 -18.31 -0.20
N GLU A 1132 -23.67 -17.47 -0.97
CA GLU A 1132 -24.25 -16.27 -1.60
C GLU A 1132 -25.19 -16.62 -2.77
N ARG A 1133 -24.88 -17.66 -3.53
CA ARG A 1133 -25.73 -18.18 -4.63
C ARG A 1133 -27.07 -18.68 -4.10
N LEU A 1134 -27.06 -19.29 -2.92
CA LEU A 1134 -28.29 -19.69 -2.24
C LEU A 1134 -29.14 -18.50 -1.77
N GLN A 1135 -28.56 -17.32 -1.57
CA GLN A 1135 -29.32 -16.10 -1.23
C GLN A 1135 -30.03 -15.50 -2.45
N THR A 1136 -29.46 -15.67 -3.65
CA THR A 1136 -30.04 -15.17 -4.91
C THR A 1136 -31.08 -16.12 -5.52
N ALA A 1137 -31.15 -17.35 -5.03
CA ALA A 1137 -32.19 -18.32 -5.34
C ALA A 1137 -33.39 -18.25 -4.36
N GLU A 1138 -34.55 -18.69 -4.81
CA GLU A 1138 -35.71 -18.94 -3.95
C GLU A 1138 -35.50 -20.27 -3.23
N GLN A 1139 -35.40 -20.25 -1.90
CA GLN A 1139 -35.22 -21.44 -1.09
C GLN A 1139 -36.59 -22.04 -0.72
N LEU A 1140 -36.85 -23.26 -1.19
CA LEU A 1140 -38.08 -24.02 -0.92
C LEU A 1140 -38.02 -24.83 0.38
N GLY A 1141 -36.91 -24.70 1.12
CA GLY A 1141 -36.65 -25.35 2.40
C GLY A 1141 -35.78 -26.61 2.31
N MET A 1142 -35.35 -27.09 3.47
CA MET A 1142 -34.63 -28.36 3.60
C MET A 1142 -35.60 -29.53 3.58
N LYS A 1143 -35.25 -30.58 2.83
CA LYS A 1143 -36.00 -31.84 2.77
C LYS A 1143 -35.10 -33.01 3.17
N PRO A 1144 -35.60 -33.94 4.00
CA PRO A 1144 -34.89 -35.15 4.31
C PRO A 1144 -34.94 -36.09 3.10
N LEU A 1145 -33.81 -36.76 2.83
CA LEU A 1145 -33.70 -37.85 1.88
C LEU A 1145 -33.81 -39.19 2.61
N PRO A 1146 -34.19 -40.28 1.92
CA PRO A 1146 -34.02 -41.63 2.42
C PRO A 1146 -32.55 -41.87 2.79
N GLY A 1147 -32.31 -42.39 3.99
CA GLY A 1147 -30.95 -42.61 4.50
C GLY A 1147 -30.39 -41.51 5.42
N GLY A 1148 -31.19 -40.50 5.77
CA GLY A 1148 -30.84 -39.53 6.83
C GLY A 1148 -30.09 -38.27 6.37
N SER A 1149 -29.76 -38.17 5.09
CA SER A 1149 -29.16 -36.97 4.47
C SER A 1149 -30.20 -35.88 4.21
N TRP A 1150 -29.76 -34.62 4.08
CA TRP A 1150 -30.63 -33.49 3.78
C TRP A 1150 -30.22 -32.78 2.48
N VAL A 1151 -31.22 -32.30 1.74
CA VAL A 1151 -31.04 -31.42 0.57
C VAL A 1151 -31.79 -30.12 0.77
N LEU A 1152 -31.18 -29.02 0.33
CA LEU A 1152 -31.83 -27.75 0.16
C LEU A 1152 -32.43 -27.69 -1.24
N GLN A 1153 -33.74 -27.48 -1.34
CA GLN A 1153 -34.42 -27.30 -2.62
C GLN A 1153 -34.44 -25.81 -2.97
N ILE A 1154 -34.01 -25.48 -4.19
CA ILE A 1154 -33.94 -24.10 -4.67
C ILE A 1154 -34.54 -23.95 -6.07
N LYS A 1155 -35.02 -22.74 -6.38
CA LYS A 1155 -35.47 -22.30 -7.70
C LYS A 1155 -34.86 -20.93 -8.08
N PRO A 1156 -34.76 -20.59 -9.37
CA PRO A 1156 -34.42 -19.24 -9.79
C PRO A 1156 -35.49 -18.22 -9.34
N ARG A 1157 -35.10 -17.08 -8.75
CA ARG A 1157 -36.05 -15.99 -8.43
C ARG A 1157 -36.56 -15.32 -9.71
N ARG A 1158 -37.85 -14.98 -9.78
CA ARG A 1158 -38.51 -14.35 -10.94
C ARG A 1158 -37.83 -13.07 -11.45
N ASP A 1159 -37.25 -12.25 -10.56
CA ASP A 1159 -36.57 -11.00 -10.95
C ASP A 1159 -35.17 -11.24 -11.56
N ASN A 1160 -34.53 -12.37 -11.24
CA ASN A 1160 -33.24 -12.78 -11.78
C ASN A 1160 -33.36 -13.60 -13.08
N ALA A 1161 -34.58 -13.95 -13.51
CA ALA A 1161 -34.80 -14.68 -14.75
C ALA A 1161 -34.39 -13.87 -16.00
N ARG A 1162 -34.31 -12.53 -15.90
CA ARG A 1162 -33.78 -11.62 -16.94
C ARG A 1162 -32.25 -11.44 -16.89
N LEU A 1163 -31.57 -11.90 -15.84
CA LEU A 1163 -30.10 -11.88 -15.69
C LEU A 1163 -29.43 -13.18 -16.14
N LEU A 1164 -30.23 -14.17 -16.54
CA LEU A 1164 -29.74 -15.36 -17.21
C LEU A 1164 -29.36 -14.97 -18.65
N PRO A 1165 -28.19 -15.40 -19.15
CA PRO A 1165 -27.74 -15.00 -20.47
C PRO A 1165 -28.82 -15.34 -21.49
N GLU A 1166 -29.14 -14.38 -22.37
CA GLU A 1166 -29.64 -14.73 -23.68
C GLU A 1166 -28.59 -15.65 -24.27
N VAL A 1167 -28.86 -16.96 -24.29
CA VAL A 1167 -28.09 -17.90 -25.09
C VAL A 1167 -28.23 -17.36 -26.50
N SER A 1168 -27.21 -16.63 -26.97
CA SER A 1168 -27.31 -15.92 -28.22
C SER A 1168 -27.65 -16.95 -29.29
N GLN A 1169 -28.68 -16.69 -30.10
CA GLN A 1169 -28.99 -17.54 -31.24
C GLN A 1169 -27.75 -17.72 -32.14
N SER A 1170 -26.79 -16.78 -32.11
CA SER A 1170 -25.49 -16.88 -32.77
C SER A 1170 -24.52 -17.93 -32.21
N SER A 1171 -24.52 -18.20 -30.90
CA SER A 1171 -23.66 -19.23 -30.29
C SER A 1171 -24.18 -20.64 -30.56
N VAL A 1172 -25.49 -20.76 -30.77
CA VAL A 1172 -26.17 -22.01 -31.15
C VAL A 1172 -26.09 -22.25 -32.66
N SER A 1173 -26.17 -21.19 -33.48
CA SER A 1173 -26.07 -21.32 -34.94
C SER A 1173 -24.66 -21.69 -35.40
N THR A 1174 -23.62 -21.27 -34.69
CA THR A 1174 -22.21 -21.56 -35.06
C THR A 1174 -21.74 -22.96 -34.65
N ILE A 1175 -22.50 -23.66 -33.80
CA ILE A 1175 -22.22 -25.06 -33.41
C ILE A 1175 -23.03 -26.06 -34.26
N VAL A 1176 -24.05 -25.58 -35.00
CA VAL A 1176 -24.99 -26.41 -35.77
C VAL A 1176 -24.93 -26.13 -37.29
N GLN A 1177 -24.18 -25.12 -37.73
CA GLN A 1177 -23.69 -25.03 -39.11
C GLN A 1177 -22.29 -25.62 -39.20
#